data_AF-A0A938MZU3-F1
#
_entry.id   AF-A0A938MZU3-F1
#
_cell.length_a   1.000
_cell.length_b   1.000
_cell.length_c   1.000
_cell.angle_alpha   90.00
_cell.angle_beta   90.00
_cell.angle_gamma   90.00
#
_symmetry.space_group_name_H-M   'P 1'
#
loop_
_entity.id
_entity.type
_entity.pdbx_description
1 polymer ?
#
loop_
_entity_poly.entity_id
_entity_poly.type
_entity_poly.pdbx_seq_one_letter_code
_entity_poly.pdbx_strand_id
1 'polypeptide(L)'
;MGGREPWPNDRQLIEQVLGYLNFSSGAADPQFLANLNQLFERAQGNGPAWRSVLEALEHELPGLSRRSASFEDIEQAHAVLVLAREQVLPAYLRFHDDLLFHQTDEFLFNPFFVGRICQAVLQQGPPWEQTNRIVPGALTLVNDYVGYRPVAALETRRHEPYRNEWVCPLPLYVEGAGVACGPYRVVVTRALEILRETDVTILRAAHFDPALVSELACDPRAYDFDHPANKRPNHHFGQWDPHRIDNQGRFRRFVVQQVTLDALMARLEEPGDLPPEQLEFEAAAVLAGTILMAAGISGSGPDTHDSTVSLGTLLPVVASYRDAFYEWLIERAERRHRQRLRKEAVARRQPFGGARQHLNAWLAQRRASQLEHLHLAGVFARMGHAEAAARQAGIVPTASSRMLCQIDCRMTAGDQAVEAGDLGRALQLAAEVIDLLHRAIRCGAVIDPWNILGFDAHFSLFPALENSVHDHRADELVKLLEQLFQFLSRIWRSAAAEDRRDLCEQTRELFRATANWWRQYAAHEVSSVDAVDPMEVLQAAEHVAESLNLWHKGGATTGDIRFWAPHAHMFDSPKAFSLVVEALLERDDFVASMALLIHWLSESERVPLQQSDSSFHELAQQWLFRLLSAADSGPGRAPLPDLPHRLVRKFFDYLEANAGEYWSAPDFELRVSPAAGEGGTEGGTAGERRGGDGGHRDGN
;
A
#
# COMPACT_ATOMS: atom_id res chain seq x y z
N MET A 1 -25.91 -41.44 -18.30
CA MET A 1 -26.73 -40.22 -18.14
C MET A 1 -26.91 -39.64 -19.53
N GLY A 2 -28.15 -39.46 -19.98
CA GLY A 2 -28.45 -39.06 -21.37
C GLY A 2 -27.86 -37.69 -21.69
N GLY A 3 -27.10 -37.64 -22.79
CA GLY A 3 -26.54 -36.40 -23.35
C GLY A 3 -27.67 -35.48 -23.79
N ARG A 4 -27.96 -34.45 -22.99
CA ARG A 4 -28.60 -33.25 -23.50
C ARG A 4 -27.52 -32.52 -24.30
N GLU A 5 -27.75 -32.31 -25.59
CA GLU A 5 -26.98 -31.32 -26.35
C GLU A 5 -27.02 -30.00 -25.55
N PRO A 6 -25.88 -29.45 -25.13
CA PRO A 6 -25.85 -28.10 -24.58
C PRO A 6 -26.21 -27.16 -25.74
N TRP A 7 -27.43 -26.62 -25.70
CA TRP A 7 -27.91 -25.60 -26.63
C TRP A 7 -28.12 -26.04 -28.10
N PRO A 8 -29.10 -26.93 -28.38
CA PRO A 8 -29.36 -27.48 -29.73
C PRO A 8 -29.71 -26.42 -30.80
N ASN A 9 -30.21 -25.25 -30.40
CA ASN A 9 -30.57 -24.17 -31.33
C ASN A 9 -29.41 -23.20 -31.65
N ASP A 10 -28.24 -23.40 -31.05
CA ASP A 10 -27.16 -22.39 -31.05
C ASP A 10 -25.92 -22.85 -31.82
N ARG A 11 -26.08 -23.89 -32.63
CA ARG A 11 -25.02 -24.53 -33.42
C ARG A 11 -24.25 -23.55 -34.29
N GLN A 12 -24.93 -22.59 -34.93
CA GLN A 12 -24.28 -21.59 -35.78
C GLN A 12 -23.38 -20.64 -34.98
N LEU A 13 -23.78 -20.26 -33.77
CA LEU A 13 -22.98 -19.39 -32.90
C LEU A 13 -21.74 -20.14 -32.38
N ILE A 14 -21.91 -21.39 -31.97
CA ILE A 14 -20.81 -22.26 -31.55
C ILE A 14 -19.81 -22.46 -32.69
N GLU A 15 -20.29 -22.75 -33.91
CA GLU A 15 -19.44 -22.90 -35.09
C GLU A 15 -18.63 -21.62 -35.41
N GLN A 16 -19.24 -20.44 -35.29
CA GLN A 16 -18.54 -19.17 -35.52
C GLN A 16 -17.47 -18.90 -34.45
N VAL A 17 -17.76 -19.16 -33.17
CA VAL A 17 -16.80 -19.00 -32.07
C VAL A 17 -15.64 -19.98 -32.24
N LEU A 18 -15.92 -21.26 -32.48
CA LEU A 18 -14.89 -22.28 -32.73
C LEU A 18 -14.10 -21.98 -34.01
N GLY A 19 -14.74 -21.46 -35.05
CA GLY A 19 -14.08 -21.03 -36.29
C GLY A 19 -13.05 -19.94 -36.03
N TYR A 20 -13.41 -18.92 -35.26
CA TYR A 20 -12.43 -17.90 -34.86
C TYR A 20 -11.26 -18.52 -34.08
N LEU A 21 -11.55 -19.38 -33.09
CA LEU A 21 -10.49 -20.04 -32.30
C LEU A 21 -9.59 -20.93 -33.16
N ASN A 22 -10.10 -21.53 -34.23
CA ASN A 22 -9.33 -22.44 -35.07
C ASN A 22 -8.50 -21.77 -36.16
N PHE A 23 -8.96 -20.63 -36.69
CA PHE A 23 -8.34 -20.00 -37.88
C PHE A 23 -7.73 -18.62 -37.62
N SER A 24 -8.03 -17.97 -36.51
CA SER A 24 -7.48 -16.65 -36.17
C SER A 24 -6.06 -16.75 -35.63
N SER A 25 -5.26 -15.71 -35.85
CA SER A 25 -3.98 -15.49 -35.17
C SER A 25 -4.13 -14.71 -33.85
N GLY A 26 -5.37 -14.52 -33.36
CA GLY A 26 -5.69 -13.77 -32.15
C GLY A 26 -5.87 -12.26 -32.35
N ALA A 27 -6.11 -11.80 -33.59
CA ALA A 27 -6.45 -10.41 -33.87
C ALA A 27 -7.82 -10.05 -33.27
N ALA A 28 -7.99 -8.84 -32.72
CA ALA A 28 -9.25 -8.43 -32.11
C ALA A 28 -10.41 -8.52 -33.11
N ASP A 29 -11.44 -9.29 -32.77
CA ASP A 29 -12.64 -9.49 -33.59
C ASP A 29 -13.91 -9.23 -32.75
N PRO A 30 -14.63 -8.12 -33.02
CA PRO A 30 -15.87 -7.81 -32.31
C PRO A 30 -16.97 -8.86 -32.50
N GLN A 31 -17.03 -9.53 -33.66
CA GLN A 31 -18.07 -10.54 -33.92
C GLN A 31 -17.84 -11.79 -33.07
N PHE A 32 -16.59 -12.23 -32.93
CA PHE A 32 -16.22 -13.31 -32.00
C PHE A 32 -16.65 -12.97 -30.56
N LEU A 33 -16.33 -11.76 -30.08
CA LEU A 33 -16.69 -11.32 -28.73
C LEU A 33 -18.22 -11.22 -28.56
N ALA A 34 -18.95 -10.72 -29.56
CA ALA A 34 -20.42 -10.66 -29.53
C ALA A 34 -21.05 -12.06 -29.43
N ASN A 35 -20.55 -13.00 -30.23
CA ASN A 35 -21.04 -14.38 -30.22
C ASN A 35 -20.74 -15.07 -28.88
N LEU A 36 -19.55 -14.87 -28.33
CA LEU A 36 -19.17 -15.38 -27.01
C LEU A 36 -20.07 -14.79 -25.91
N ASN A 37 -20.36 -13.49 -25.96
CA ASN A 37 -21.27 -12.82 -25.04
C ASN A 37 -22.68 -13.44 -25.04
N GLN A 38 -23.21 -13.79 -26.22
CA GLN A 38 -24.50 -14.49 -26.33
C GLN A 38 -24.45 -15.90 -25.73
N LEU A 39 -23.35 -16.65 -25.89
CA LEU A 39 -23.20 -17.96 -25.26
C LEU A 39 -23.17 -17.84 -23.73
N PHE A 40 -22.48 -16.83 -23.20
CA PHE A 40 -22.47 -16.55 -21.77
C PHE A 40 -23.87 -16.22 -21.23
N GLU A 41 -24.64 -15.41 -21.95
CA GLU A 41 -26.02 -15.07 -21.58
C GLU A 41 -26.90 -16.33 -21.45
N ARG A 42 -26.70 -17.33 -22.32
CA ARG A 42 -27.43 -18.61 -22.26
C ARG A 42 -26.94 -19.57 -21.19
N ALA A 43 -25.71 -19.39 -20.73
CA ALA A 43 -25.11 -20.20 -19.68
C ALA A 43 -25.45 -19.71 -18.26
N GLN A 44 -26.05 -18.52 -18.13
CA GLN A 44 -26.42 -17.96 -16.82
C GLN A 44 -27.37 -18.90 -16.05
N GLY A 45 -27.11 -19.07 -14.76
CA GLY A 45 -27.94 -19.85 -13.85
C GLY A 45 -27.54 -21.34 -13.67
N ASN A 46 -26.57 -21.85 -14.45
CA ASN A 46 -26.07 -23.24 -14.33
C ASN A 46 -24.60 -23.26 -13.88
N GLY A 47 -24.31 -22.72 -12.69
CA GLY A 47 -22.94 -22.55 -12.18
C GLY A 47 -22.16 -21.45 -12.92
N PRO A 48 -20.82 -21.40 -12.76
CA PRO A 48 -20.00 -20.35 -13.35
C PRO A 48 -20.10 -20.35 -14.88
N ALA A 49 -20.70 -19.29 -15.44
CA ALA A 49 -21.02 -19.23 -16.88
C ALA A 49 -19.80 -19.46 -17.79
N TRP A 50 -18.64 -18.89 -17.44
CA TRP A 50 -17.41 -19.06 -18.21
C TRP A 50 -16.99 -20.52 -18.36
N ARG A 51 -17.15 -21.31 -17.30
CA ARG A 51 -16.76 -22.72 -17.29
C ARG A 51 -17.70 -23.53 -18.15
N SER A 52 -19.01 -23.33 -17.97
CA SER A 52 -20.05 -23.98 -18.76
C SER A 52 -19.91 -23.69 -20.26
N VAL A 53 -19.57 -22.45 -20.64
CA VAL A 53 -19.34 -22.08 -22.04
C VAL A 53 -18.09 -22.76 -22.60
N LEU A 54 -16.94 -22.70 -21.91
CA LEU A 54 -15.72 -23.31 -22.41
C LEU A 54 -15.84 -24.84 -22.52
N GLU A 55 -16.46 -25.49 -21.54
CA GLU A 55 -16.70 -26.94 -21.57
C GLU A 55 -17.68 -27.34 -22.69
N ALA A 56 -18.71 -26.52 -22.96
CA ALA A 56 -19.63 -26.76 -24.08
C ALA A 56 -18.94 -26.60 -25.44
N LEU A 57 -18.10 -25.58 -25.61
CA LEU A 57 -17.30 -25.38 -26.82
C LEU A 57 -16.33 -26.54 -27.06
N GLU A 58 -15.65 -27.01 -26.00
CA GLU A 58 -14.74 -28.14 -26.05
C GLU A 58 -15.48 -29.45 -26.42
N HIS A 59 -16.69 -29.65 -25.89
CA HIS A 59 -17.52 -30.81 -26.19
C HIS A 59 -18.03 -30.86 -27.63
N GLU A 60 -18.42 -29.72 -28.21
CA GLU A 60 -18.97 -29.65 -29.57
C GLU A 60 -17.90 -29.71 -30.68
N LEU A 61 -16.65 -29.35 -30.36
CA LEU A 61 -15.55 -29.26 -31.33
C LEU A 61 -15.29 -30.57 -32.12
N PRO A 62 -15.22 -31.77 -31.51
CA PRO A 62 -15.07 -33.03 -32.25
C PRO A 62 -16.28 -33.34 -33.14
N GLY A 63 -17.49 -32.94 -32.71
CA GLY A 63 -18.71 -33.08 -33.50
C GLY A 63 -18.69 -32.18 -34.74
N LEU A 64 -18.09 -30.99 -34.64
CA LEU A 64 -17.91 -30.06 -35.76
C LEU A 64 -16.92 -30.60 -36.80
N SER A 65 -15.79 -31.16 -36.35
CA SER A 65 -14.77 -31.78 -37.23
C SER A 65 -15.34 -32.91 -38.10
N ARG A 66 -16.25 -33.71 -37.56
CA ARG A 66 -16.93 -34.78 -38.32
C ARG A 66 -17.95 -34.26 -39.35
N ARG A 67 -18.44 -33.03 -39.19
CA ARG A 67 -19.53 -32.45 -39.98
C ARG A 67 -19.05 -31.48 -41.06
N SER A 68 -17.90 -30.84 -40.87
CA SER A 68 -17.39 -29.78 -41.76
C SER A 68 -15.93 -30.03 -42.12
N ALA A 69 -15.64 -30.13 -43.40
CA ALA A 69 -14.28 -30.33 -43.92
C ALA A 69 -13.33 -29.17 -43.56
N SER A 70 -13.86 -27.97 -43.32
CA SER A 70 -13.06 -26.83 -42.87
C SER A 70 -12.43 -27.05 -41.49
N PHE A 71 -13.02 -27.93 -40.66
CA PHE A 71 -12.54 -28.27 -39.31
C PHE A 71 -11.89 -29.66 -39.28
N GLU A 72 -11.20 -30.06 -40.35
CA GLU A 72 -10.42 -31.30 -40.36
C GLU A 72 -9.31 -31.27 -39.31
N ASP A 73 -8.56 -30.16 -39.23
CA ASP A 73 -7.62 -29.88 -38.16
C ASP A 73 -8.28 -28.97 -37.11
N ILE A 74 -8.38 -29.46 -35.87
CA ILE A 74 -8.94 -28.75 -34.72
C ILE A 74 -7.91 -28.56 -33.60
N GLU A 75 -6.63 -28.84 -33.86
CA GLU A 75 -5.57 -28.82 -32.85
C GLU A 75 -5.49 -27.45 -32.18
N GLN A 76 -5.53 -26.38 -32.97
CA GLN A 76 -5.47 -25.01 -32.46
C GLN A 76 -6.67 -24.67 -31.56
N ALA A 77 -7.91 -24.88 -32.03
CA ALA A 77 -9.09 -24.56 -31.23
C ALA A 77 -9.14 -25.36 -29.93
N HIS A 78 -8.79 -26.65 -29.98
CA HIS A 78 -8.74 -27.50 -28.79
C HIS A 78 -7.67 -27.00 -27.80
N ALA A 79 -6.45 -26.74 -28.30
CA ALA A 79 -5.36 -26.23 -27.49
C ALA A 79 -5.71 -24.90 -26.80
N VAL A 80 -6.31 -23.95 -27.53
CA VAL A 80 -6.68 -22.64 -26.97
C VAL A 80 -7.72 -22.79 -25.87
N LEU A 81 -8.75 -23.61 -26.05
CA LEU A 81 -9.77 -23.87 -25.04
C LEU A 81 -9.17 -24.48 -23.77
N VAL A 82 -8.33 -25.51 -23.91
CA VAL A 82 -7.65 -26.18 -22.78
C VAL A 82 -6.68 -25.23 -22.08
N LEU A 83 -5.84 -24.51 -22.83
CA LEU A 83 -4.88 -23.54 -22.28
C LEU A 83 -5.58 -22.40 -21.54
N ALA A 84 -6.66 -21.83 -22.11
CA ALA A 84 -7.43 -20.79 -21.45
C ALA A 84 -8.05 -21.30 -20.15
N ARG A 85 -8.78 -22.44 -20.20
CA ARG A 85 -9.54 -23.00 -19.08
C ARG A 85 -8.65 -23.53 -17.95
N GLU A 86 -7.61 -24.30 -18.28
CA GLU A 86 -6.84 -25.06 -17.30
C GLU A 86 -5.53 -24.40 -16.89
N GLN A 87 -4.98 -23.50 -17.71
CA GLN A 87 -3.66 -22.90 -17.47
C GLN A 87 -3.74 -21.40 -17.22
N VAL A 88 -4.23 -20.61 -18.18
CA VAL A 88 -4.13 -19.14 -18.14
C VAL A 88 -5.09 -18.52 -17.12
N LEU A 89 -6.38 -18.90 -17.11
CA LEU A 89 -7.33 -18.36 -16.12
C LEU A 89 -6.89 -18.67 -14.67
N PRO A 90 -6.52 -19.91 -14.30
CA PRO A 90 -5.98 -20.18 -12.96
C PRO A 90 -4.65 -19.46 -12.69
N ALA A 91 -3.79 -19.30 -13.70
CA ALA A 91 -2.54 -18.55 -13.54
C ALA A 91 -2.77 -17.06 -13.31
N TYR A 92 -3.81 -16.47 -13.91
CA TYR A 92 -4.22 -15.09 -13.66
C TYR A 92 -4.60 -14.88 -12.20
N LEU A 93 -5.41 -15.79 -11.62
CA LEU A 93 -5.77 -15.74 -10.20
C LEU A 93 -4.54 -15.86 -9.30
N ARG A 94 -3.63 -16.79 -9.58
CA ARG A 94 -2.38 -16.94 -8.80
C ARG A 94 -1.47 -15.72 -8.92
N PHE A 95 -1.39 -15.12 -10.11
CA PHE A 95 -0.58 -13.93 -10.35
C PHE A 95 -1.11 -12.72 -9.57
N HIS A 96 -2.42 -12.65 -9.39
CA HIS A 96 -3.14 -11.57 -8.71
C HIS A 96 -3.70 -11.95 -7.33
N ASP A 97 -3.17 -13.01 -6.70
CA ASP A 97 -3.66 -13.53 -5.40
C ASP A 97 -3.52 -12.50 -4.26
N ASP A 98 -2.61 -11.53 -4.42
CA ASP A 98 -2.49 -10.40 -3.51
C ASP A 98 -3.49 -9.29 -3.80
N LEU A 99 -3.60 -8.90 -5.08
CA LEU A 99 -4.30 -7.69 -5.50
C LEU A 99 -5.82 -7.88 -5.66
N LEU A 100 -6.23 -9.04 -6.18
CA LEU A 100 -7.61 -9.36 -6.54
C LEU A 100 -8.22 -10.46 -5.64
N PHE A 101 -7.66 -10.68 -4.46
CA PHE A 101 -8.10 -11.73 -3.52
C PHE A 101 -9.58 -11.67 -3.12
N HIS A 102 -10.18 -10.49 -3.18
CA HIS A 102 -11.57 -10.22 -2.80
C HIS A 102 -12.55 -10.52 -3.94
N GLN A 103 -12.05 -10.75 -5.15
CA GLN A 103 -12.86 -10.95 -6.33
C GLN A 103 -13.27 -12.41 -6.49
N THR A 104 -14.44 -12.61 -7.10
CA THR A 104 -14.92 -13.94 -7.46
C THR A 104 -14.57 -14.26 -8.90
N ASP A 105 -14.35 -15.54 -9.20
CA ASP A 105 -14.13 -16.04 -10.56
C ASP A 105 -15.25 -15.59 -11.51
N GLU A 106 -16.49 -15.59 -11.03
CA GLU A 106 -17.66 -15.24 -11.83
C GLU A 106 -17.72 -13.76 -12.18
N PHE A 107 -17.21 -12.89 -11.31
CA PHE A 107 -17.07 -11.48 -11.60
C PHE A 107 -15.91 -11.20 -12.58
N LEU A 108 -14.74 -11.80 -12.32
CA LEU A 108 -13.54 -11.57 -13.14
C LEU A 108 -13.68 -12.15 -14.55
N PHE A 109 -14.19 -13.37 -14.68
CA PHE A 109 -14.22 -14.10 -15.94
C PHE A 109 -15.50 -13.84 -16.73
N ASN A 110 -15.75 -12.56 -16.98
CA ASN A 110 -16.83 -12.11 -17.85
C ASN A 110 -16.58 -12.53 -19.32
N PRO A 111 -17.58 -12.48 -20.22
CA PRO A 111 -17.43 -12.97 -21.60
C PRO A 111 -16.31 -12.31 -22.38
N PHE A 112 -16.15 -10.99 -22.23
CA PHE A 112 -15.12 -10.27 -22.96
C PHE A 112 -13.73 -10.53 -22.38
N PHE A 113 -13.59 -10.65 -21.06
CA PHE A 113 -12.34 -11.06 -20.42
C PHE A 113 -11.88 -12.44 -20.91
N VAL A 114 -12.77 -13.43 -20.92
CA VAL A 114 -12.46 -14.77 -21.44
C VAL A 114 -12.11 -14.73 -22.92
N GLY A 115 -12.82 -13.90 -23.69
CA GLY A 115 -12.47 -13.63 -25.09
C GLY A 115 -11.07 -13.04 -25.27
N ARG A 116 -10.68 -12.07 -24.43
CA ARG A 116 -9.32 -11.49 -24.43
C ARG A 116 -8.25 -12.52 -24.06
N ILE A 117 -8.54 -13.43 -23.13
CA ILE A 117 -7.64 -14.54 -22.79
C ILE A 117 -7.44 -15.48 -23.98
N CYS A 118 -8.52 -15.84 -24.67
CA CYS A 118 -8.41 -16.65 -25.89
C CYS A 118 -7.59 -15.94 -26.97
N GLN A 119 -7.81 -14.64 -27.18
CA GLN A 119 -7.01 -13.81 -28.10
C GLN A 119 -5.52 -13.79 -27.70
N ALA A 120 -5.23 -13.61 -26.42
CA ALA A 120 -3.86 -13.57 -25.91
C ALA A 120 -3.14 -14.90 -26.07
N VAL A 121 -3.83 -16.04 -25.85
CA VAL A 121 -3.29 -17.38 -26.10
C VAL A 121 -3.01 -17.58 -27.59
N LEU A 122 -3.95 -17.22 -28.47
CA LEU A 122 -3.78 -17.31 -29.92
C LEU A 122 -2.57 -16.51 -30.42
N GLN A 123 -2.35 -15.31 -29.87
CA GLN A 123 -1.20 -14.46 -30.20
C GLN A 123 0.15 -15.09 -29.81
N GLN A 124 0.18 -16.05 -28.88
CA GLN A 124 1.42 -16.78 -28.57
C GLN A 124 1.79 -17.79 -29.66
N GLY A 125 0.81 -18.33 -30.38
CA GLY A 125 0.99 -19.31 -31.45
C GLY A 125 1.57 -20.67 -31.00
N PRO A 126 1.63 -21.66 -31.92
CA PRO A 126 2.22 -22.97 -31.67
C PRO A 126 3.75 -22.90 -31.47
N PRO A 127 4.39 -23.94 -30.90
CA PRO A 127 3.82 -25.20 -30.41
C PRO A 127 2.99 -25.01 -29.13
N TRP A 128 1.81 -25.62 -29.08
CA TRP A 128 0.80 -25.40 -28.04
C TRP A 128 1.15 -26.09 -26.70
N GLU A 129 2.06 -27.05 -26.72
CA GLU A 129 2.55 -27.77 -25.55
C GLU A 129 3.48 -26.91 -24.68
N GLN A 130 3.98 -25.79 -25.19
CA GLN A 130 4.89 -24.89 -24.49
C GLN A 130 4.17 -23.96 -23.50
N THR A 131 3.46 -24.55 -22.53
CA THR A 131 2.71 -23.82 -21.50
C THR A 131 3.55 -22.80 -20.73
N ASN A 132 4.81 -23.13 -20.43
CA ASN A 132 5.77 -22.24 -19.75
C ASN A 132 6.10 -20.96 -20.55
N ARG A 133 5.92 -20.97 -21.88
CA ARG A 133 6.05 -19.78 -22.74
C ARG A 133 4.71 -19.06 -22.87
N ILE A 134 3.66 -19.82 -23.17
CA ILE A 134 2.34 -19.29 -23.51
C ILE A 134 1.70 -18.57 -22.33
N VAL A 135 1.71 -19.18 -21.13
CA VAL A 135 1.02 -18.63 -19.96
C VAL A 135 1.63 -17.29 -19.54
N PRO A 136 2.95 -17.15 -19.30
CA PRO A 136 3.52 -15.85 -18.96
C PRO A 136 3.36 -14.80 -20.06
N GLY A 137 3.45 -15.21 -21.34
CA GLY A 137 3.25 -14.32 -22.48
C GLY A 137 1.82 -13.78 -22.56
N ALA A 138 0.82 -14.65 -22.41
CA ALA A 138 -0.59 -14.25 -22.38
C ALA A 138 -0.90 -13.33 -21.18
N LEU A 139 -0.37 -13.63 -19.99
CA LEU A 139 -0.54 -12.77 -18.80
C LEU A 139 0.05 -11.37 -19.02
N THR A 140 1.22 -11.26 -19.65
CA THR A 140 1.81 -9.95 -19.97
C THR A 140 0.96 -9.16 -20.97
N LEU A 141 0.30 -9.83 -21.92
CA LEU A 141 -0.55 -9.14 -22.90
C LEU A 141 -1.86 -8.61 -22.31
N VAL A 142 -2.47 -9.36 -21.38
CA VAL A 142 -3.76 -8.97 -20.80
C VAL A 142 -3.61 -7.97 -19.65
N ASN A 143 -2.52 -8.02 -18.89
CA ASN A 143 -2.21 -7.07 -17.83
C ASN A 143 -1.67 -5.76 -18.42
N ASP A 144 -2.57 -4.92 -18.93
CA ASP A 144 -2.24 -3.73 -19.71
C ASP A 144 -2.75 -2.42 -19.11
N TYR A 145 -3.26 -2.45 -17.87
CA TYR A 145 -3.77 -1.30 -17.15
C TYR A 145 -3.20 -1.20 -15.74
N VAL A 146 -2.67 -0.03 -15.38
CA VAL A 146 -2.20 0.29 -14.01
C VAL A 146 -3.00 1.43 -13.37
N GLY A 147 -3.66 2.25 -14.19
CA GLY A 147 -4.38 3.45 -13.76
C GLY A 147 -3.47 4.66 -13.53
N TYR A 148 -3.88 5.57 -12.64
CA TYR A 148 -3.11 6.79 -12.37
C TYR A 148 -1.98 6.48 -11.41
N ARG A 149 -0.78 6.29 -11.97
CA ARG A 149 0.42 5.89 -11.24
C ARG A 149 1.57 6.80 -11.60
N PRO A 150 1.83 7.88 -10.82
CA PRO A 150 3.06 8.65 -10.94
C PRO A 150 4.26 7.75 -10.69
N VAL A 151 5.28 7.81 -11.54
CA VAL A 151 6.50 6.98 -11.43
C VAL A 151 7.71 7.88 -11.26
N ALA A 152 8.51 7.62 -10.23
CA ALA A 152 9.73 8.36 -9.97
C ALA A 152 10.68 8.30 -11.18
N ALA A 153 11.17 9.45 -11.64
CA ALA A 153 12.20 9.55 -12.66
C ALA A 153 13.47 10.07 -12.01
N LEU A 154 14.45 9.20 -11.80
CA LEU A 154 15.75 9.56 -11.26
C LEU A 154 16.75 9.72 -12.41
N GLU A 155 17.77 10.58 -12.26
CA GLU A 155 18.78 10.80 -13.31
C GLU A 155 19.47 9.51 -13.77
N THR A 156 19.62 8.55 -12.86
CA THR A 156 20.30 7.27 -13.10
C THR A 156 19.37 6.14 -13.53
N ARG A 157 18.05 6.28 -13.37
CA ARG A 157 17.07 5.21 -13.60
C ARG A 157 15.71 5.76 -14.05
N ARG A 158 15.21 5.22 -15.16
CA ARG A 158 13.79 5.30 -15.51
C ARG A 158 13.08 4.12 -14.87
N HIS A 159 12.23 4.40 -13.90
CA HIS A 159 11.41 3.37 -13.28
C HIS A 159 10.17 3.11 -14.13
N GLU A 160 9.66 1.88 -14.07
CA GLU A 160 8.38 1.47 -14.63
C GLU A 160 7.54 0.85 -13.50
N PRO A 161 6.21 0.89 -13.57
CA PRO A 161 5.37 0.21 -12.59
C PRO A 161 5.71 -1.29 -12.52
N TYR A 162 5.67 -1.87 -11.31
CA TYR A 162 5.97 -3.29 -11.14
C TYR A 162 4.96 -4.14 -11.91
N ARG A 163 5.43 -5.29 -12.43
CA ARG A 163 4.59 -6.20 -13.23
C ARG A 163 3.28 -6.59 -12.54
N ASN A 164 3.27 -6.74 -11.22
CA ASN A 164 2.09 -7.13 -10.45
C ASN A 164 1.16 -5.95 -10.11
N GLU A 165 1.51 -4.70 -10.43
CA GLU A 165 0.60 -3.56 -10.39
C GLU A 165 -0.33 -3.52 -11.61
N TRP A 166 0.11 -4.10 -12.74
CA TRP A 166 -0.65 -4.15 -13.98
C TRP A 166 -1.74 -5.22 -13.91
N VAL A 167 -2.98 -4.82 -14.18
CA VAL A 167 -4.15 -5.70 -14.23
C VAL A 167 -4.79 -5.66 -15.61
N CYS A 168 -5.58 -6.68 -15.92
CA CYS A 168 -6.50 -6.61 -17.04
C CYS A 168 -7.79 -5.94 -16.55
N PRO A 169 -8.17 -4.75 -17.06
CA PRO A 169 -9.44 -4.13 -16.68
C PRO A 169 -10.58 -4.96 -17.30
N LEU A 170 -11.70 -5.10 -16.60
CA LEU A 170 -12.80 -5.95 -17.02
C LEU A 170 -13.64 -5.26 -18.09
N PRO A 171 -13.65 -5.71 -19.35
CA PRO A 171 -14.38 -5.00 -20.39
C PRO A 171 -15.89 -5.12 -20.16
N LEU A 172 -16.58 -3.98 -20.10
CA LEU A 172 -18.03 -3.87 -19.97
C LEU A 172 -18.70 -3.59 -21.31
N TYR A 173 -18.01 -2.86 -22.20
CA TYR A 173 -18.43 -2.62 -23.57
C TYR A 173 -17.22 -2.65 -24.49
N VAL A 174 -17.39 -3.26 -25.65
CA VAL A 174 -16.40 -3.24 -26.75
C VAL A 174 -17.10 -2.80 -28.03
N GLU A 175 -16.46 -1.88 -28.76
CA GLU A 175 -16.95 -1.40 -30.05
C GLU A 175 -17.18 -2.56 -31.03
N GLY A 176 -18.37 -2.59 -31.64
CA GLY A 176 -18.80 -3.67 -32.52
C GLY A 176 -19.32 -4.93 -31.81
N ALA A 177 -18.91 -5.21 -30.56
CA ALA A 177 -19.36 -6.37 -29.80
C ALA A 177 -20.55 -6.07 -28.86
N GLY A 178 -20.71 -4.81 -28.48
CA GLY A 178 -21.77 -4.35 -27.58
C GLY A 178 -21.38 -4.44 -26.10
N VAL A 179 -22.38 -4.52 -25.23
CA VAL A 179 -22.23 -4.54 -23.77
C VAL A 179 -22.22 -5.97 -23.26
N ALA A 180 -21.27 -6.29 -22.36
CA ALA A 180 -21.14 -7.60 -21.74
C ALA A 180 -22.41 -7.97 -20.96
N CYS A 181 -22.82 -9.24 -21.03
CA CYS A 181 -23.85 -9.76 -20.15
C CYS A 181 -23.33 -9.78 -18.70
N GLY A 182 -24.19 -9.44 -17.74
CA GLY A 182 -23.82 -9.33 -16.34
C GLY A 182 -24.65 -8.28 -15.62
N PRO A 183 -24.36 -8.03 -14.33
CA PRO A 183 -25.15 -7.15 -13.47
C PRO A 183 -25.22 -5.71 -13.99
N TYR A 184 -24.15 -5.22 -14.62
CA TYR A 184 -24.06 -3.83 -15.08
C TYR A 184 -24.68 -3.58 -16.46
N ARG A 185 -25.13 -4.61 -17.19
CA ARG A 185 -25.51 -4.51 -18.62
C ARG A 185 -26.53 -3.41 -18.86
N VAL A 186 -27.60 -3.37 -18.08
CA VAL A 186 -28.73 -2.45 -18.27
C VAL A 186 -28.27 -0.99 -18.13
N VAL A 187 -27.60 -0.68 -17.01
CA VAL A 187 -27.13 0.68 -16.71
C VAL A 187 -26.03 1.12 -17.67
N VAL A 188 -25.07 0.26 -18.01
CA VAL A 188 -24.00 0.58 -18.96
C VAL A 188 -24.56 0.84 -20.36
N THR A 189 -25.48 -0.01 -20.83
CA THR A 189 -26.15 0.18 -22.13
C THR A 189 -26.83 1.53 -22.19
N ARG A 190 -27.64 1.84 -21.17
CA ARG A 190 -28.40 3.10 -21.13
C ARG A 190 -27.50 4.32 -20.95
N ALA A 191 -26.39 4.20 -20.21
CA ALA A 191 -25.42 5.29 -20.04
C ALA A 191 -24.71 5.61 -21.37
N LEU A 192 -24.32 4.59 -22.14
CA LEU A 192 -23.73 4.78 -23.47
C LEU A 192 -24.71 5.44 -24.45
N GLU A 193 -26.00 5.10 -24.39
CA GLU A 193 -27.04 5.78 -25.17
C GLU A 193 -27.15 7.26 -24.79
N ILE A 194 -27.22 7.57 -23.49
CA ILE A 194 -27.26 8.95 -22.99
C ILE A 194 -26.04 9.74 -23.46
N LEU A 195 -24.83 9.17 -23.35
CA LEU A 195 -23.59 9.80 -23.79
C LEU A 195 -23.60 10.11 -25.30
N ARG A 196 -24.07 9.17 -26.14
CA ARG A 196 -24.17 9.37 -27.60
C ARG A 196 -25.18 10.45 -27.98
N GLU A 197 -26.24 10.63 -27.20
CA GLU A 197 -27.25 11.67 -27.44
C GLU A 197 -26.87 13.04 -26.84
N THR A 198 -25.85 13.10 -25.99
CA THR A 198 -25.45 14.31 -25.25
C THR A 198 -25.04 15.44 -26.20
N ASP A 199 -25.36 16.67 -25.82
CA ASP A 199 -25.02 17.85 -26.60
C ASP A 199 -23.50 17.94 -26.86
N VAL A 200 -23.14 18.24 -28.11
CA VAL A 200 -21.74 18.27 -28.58
C VAL A 200 -20.89 19.30 -27.82
N THR A 201 -21.49 20.38 -27.33
CA THR A 201 -20.76 21.42 -26.56
C THR A 201 -20.35 20.89 -25.19
N ILE A 202 -21.21 20.10 -24.54
CA ILE A 202 -20.95 19.44 -23.27
C ILE A 202 -19.86 18.37 -23.45
N LEU A 203 -19.99 17.54 -24.49
CA LEU A 203 -19.01 16.51 -24.84
C LEU A 203 -17.61 17.09 -25.08
N ARG A 204 -17.52 18.20 -25.83
CA ARG A 204 -16.26 18.91 -26.07
C ARG A 204 -15.67 19.47 -24.78
N ALA A 205 -16.48 20.11 -23.92
CA ALA A 205 -16.01 20.64 -22.65
C ALA A 205 -15.52 19.55 -21.68
N ALA A 206 -16.11 18.35 -21.76
CA ALA A 206 -15.72 17.18 -20.98
C ALA A 206 -14.55 16.39 -21.57
N HIS A 207 -13.99 16.80 -22.73
CA HIS A 207 -12.98 16.03 -23.46
C HIS A 207 -13.40 14.56 -23.72
N PHE A 208 -14.68 14.37 -24.05
CA PHE A 208 -15.26 13.05 -24.24
C PHE A 208 -15.98 12.97 -25.59
N ASP A 209 -15.52 12.06 -26.46
CA ASP A 209 -16.19 11.74 -27.72
C ASP A 209 -16.68 10.29 -27.67
N PRO A 210 -18.01 10.05 -27.60
CA PRO A 210 -18.57 8.71 -27.57
C PRO A 210 -18.18 7.84 -28.78
N ALA A 211 -17.86 8.44 -29.93
CA ALA A 211 -17.43 7.73 -31.12
C ALA A 211 -15.97 7.25 -31.05
N LEU A 212 -15.18 7.76 -30.09
CA LEU A 212 -13.80 7.33 -29.90
C LEU A 212 -13.65 6.23 -28.84
N VAL A 213 -14.70 5.92 -28.10
CA VAL A 213 -14.72 4.87 -27.07
C VAL A 213 -14.73 3.50 -27.75
N SER A 214 -13.54 2.89 -27.87
CA SER A 214 -13.39 1.51 -28.35
C SER A 214 -13.72 0.48 -27.25
N GLU A 215 -13.49 0.85 -25.99
CA GLU A 215 -13.71 -0.01 -24.83
C GLU A 215 -14.14 0.83 -23.62
N LEU A 216 -15.17 0.38 -22.91
CA LEU A 216 -15.49 0.82 -21.55
C LEU A 216 -15.22 -0.37 -20.64
N ALA A 217 -14.35 -0.20 -19.65
CA ALA A 217 -13.96 -1.26 -18.74
C ALA A 217 -14.16 -0.87 -17.27
N CYS A 218 -14.13 -1.85 -16.40
CA CYS A 218 -14.13 -1.69 -14.95
C CYS A 218 -12.73 -2.01 -14.40
N ASP A 219 -12.25 -1.21 -13.46
CA ASP A 219 -11.08 -1.56 -12.66
C ASP A 219 -11.47 -2.64 -11.63
N PRO A 220 -10.93 -3.87 -11.71
CA PRO A 220 -11.28 -4.96 -10.79
C PRO A 220 -10.60 -4.81 -9.42
N ARG A 221 -9.73 -3.82 -9.22
CA ARG A 221 -9.08 -3.63 -7.92
C ARG A 221 -10.08 -3.03 -6.94
N ALA A 222 -9.92 -3.39 -5.67
CA ALA A 222 -10.70 -2.76 -4.63
C ALA A 222 -10.34 -1.28 -4.54
N TYR A 223 -11.35 -0.42 -4.41
CA TYR A 223 -11.11 1.01 -4.26
C TYR A 223 -10.63 1.31 -2.84
N ASP A 224 -9.33 1.57 -2.69
CA ASP A 224 -8.73 1.87 -1.40
C ASP A 224 -8.89 3.35 -1.06
N PHE A 225 -9.85 3.69 -0.18
CA PHE A 225 -10.17 5.06 0.20
C PHE A 225 -9.01 5.85 0.85
N ASP A 226 -8.00 5.18 1.38
CA ASP A 226 -6.84 5.83 2.00
C ASP A 226 -5.73 6.15 1.00
N HIS A 227 -5.73 5.51 -0.17
CA HIS A 227 -4.74 5.77 -1.22
C HIS A 227 -4.73 7.27 -1.64
N PRO A 228 -3.55 7.92 -1.75
CA PRO A 228 -3.46 9.36 -2.04
C PRO A 228 -4.08 9.77 -3.38
N ALA A 229 -4.13 8.85 -4.36
CA ALA A 229 -4.84 9.06 -5.63
C ALA A 229 -6.31 9.48 -5.46
N ASN A 230 -6.96 9.19 -4.32
CA ASN A 230 -8.34 9.61 -4.07
C ASN A 230 -8.50 11.08 -3.77
N LYS A 231 -7.39 11.76 -3.40
CA LYS A 231 -7.37 13.22 -3.29
C LYS A 231 -7.44 13.87 -4.67
N ARG A 232 -7.23 13.11 -5.75
CA ARG A 232 -7.46 13.55 -7.13
C ARG A 232 -8.97 13.64 -7.38
N PRO A 233 -9.49 14.80 -7.80
CA PRO A 233 -10.91 14.95 -8.06
C PRO A 233 -11.44 13.92 -9.07
N ASN A 234 -12.64 13.41 -8.81
CA ASN A 234 -13.35 12.44 -9.66
C ASN A 234 -12.64 11.09 -9.89
N HIS A 235 -11.54 10.79 -9.20
CA HIS A 235 -10.82 9.52 -9.40
C HIS A 235 -11.67 8.28 -9.12
N HIS A 236 -12.54 8.33 -8.11
CA HIS A 236 -13.49 7.26 -7.79
C HIS A 236 -14.53 7.00 -8.88
N PHE A 237 -14.70 7.90 -9.85
CA PHE A 237 -15.61 7.70 -10.98
C PHE A 237 -14.94 7.02 -12.18
N GLY A 238 -13.60 7.08 -12.28
CA GLY A 238 -12.86 6.50 -13.38
C GLY A 238 -11.91 7.48 -14.05
N GLN A 239 -11.40 7.10 -15.22
CA GLN A 239 -10.51 7.91 -16.06
C GLN A 239 -10.35 7.31 -17.46
N TRP A 240 -9.89 8.14 -18.39
CA TRP A 240 -9.27 7.63 -19.61
C TRP A 240 -7.99 6.84 -19.29
N ASP A 241 -7.77 5.76 -20.02
CA ASP A 241 -6.57 4.95 -19.89
C ASP A 241 -5.41 5.48 -20.75
N PRO A 242 -4.30 5.91 -20.12
CA PRO A 242 -3.14 6.41 -20.85
C PRO A 242 -2.45 5.40 -21.77
N HIS A 243 -2.63 4.09 -21.52
CA HIS A 243 -1.94 3.03 -22.26
C HIS A 243 -2.68 2.57 -23.52
N ARG A 244 -3.92 3.03 -23.72
CA ARG A 244 -4.73 2.74 -24.91
C ARG A 244 -4.96 4.02 -25.71
N ILE A 245 -3.93 4.40 -26.46
CA ILE A 245 -3.88 5.60 -27.29
C ILE A 245 -3.88 5.24 -28.78
N ASP A 246 -4.55 6.04 -29.61
CA ASP A 246 -4.48 5.92 -31.07
C ASP A 246 -3.29 6.67 -31.68
N ASN A 247 -3.10 6.51 -32.99
CA ASN A 247 -2.04 7.21 -33.74
C ASN A 247 -2.22 8.74 -33.80
N GLN A 248 -3.35 9.27 -33.34
CA GLN A 248 -3.64 10.71 -33.26
C GLN A 248 -3.50 11.25 -31.83
N GLY A 249 -3.00 10.44 -30.89
CA GLY A 249 -2.79 10.85 -29.51
C GLY A 249 -4.05 10.84 -28.64
N ARG A 250 -5.13 10.19 -29.08
CA ARG A 250 -6.41 10.17 -28.35
C ARG A 250 -6.62 8.85 -27.61
N PHE A 251 -7.07 8.94 -26.36
CA PHE A 251 -7.39 7.77 -25.57
C PHE A 251 -8.64 7.04 -26.10
N ARG A 252 -8.62 5.71 -26.02
CA ARG A 252 -9.61 4.82 -26.64
C ARG A 252 -10.33 3.89 -25.67
N ARG A 253 -9.82 3.76 -24.44
CA ARG A 253 -10.41 2.97 -23.36
C ARG A 253 -10.72 3.88 -22.18
N PHE A 254 -11.97 3.87 -21.73
CA PHE A 254 -12.35 4.51 -20.48
C PHE A 254 -12.53 3.45 -19.40
N VAL A 255 -11.95 3.66 -18.21
CA VAL A 255 -12.00 2.71 -17.10
C VAL A 255 -12.75 3.33 -15.92
N VAL A 256 -13.87 2.73 -15.56
CA VAL A 256 -14.71 3.11 -14.41
C VAL A 256 -14.25 2.32 -13.18
N GLN A 257 -14.33 2.91 -11.99
CA GLN A 257 -14.05 2.19 -10.75
C GLN A 257 -15.24 1.31 -10.35
N GLN A 258 -14.99 0.06 -9.95
CA GLN A 258 -16.03 -0.88 -9.53
C GLN A 258 -16.94 -0.30 -8.43
N VAL A 259 -16.36 0.39 -7.46
CA VAL A 259 -17.08 1.00 -6.34
C VAL A 259 -18.21 1.94 -6.77
N THR A 260 -18.05 2.63 -7.91
CA THR A 260 -19.08 3.51 -8.47
C THR A 260 -20.19 2.71 -9.14
N LEU A 261 -19.85 1.63 -9.87
CA LEU A 261 -20.85 0.76 -10.47
C LEU A 261 -21.69 0.05 -9.40
N ASP A 262 -21.04 -0.49 -8.38
CA ASP A 262 -21.71 -1.18 -7.26
C ASP A 262 -22.65 -0.24 -6.50
N ALA A 263 -22.23 1.00 -6.24
CA ALA A 263 -23.08 2.01 -5.62
C ALA A 263 -24.32 2.34 -6.46
N LEU A 264 -24.20 2.36 -7.78
CA LEU A 264 -25.33 2.59 -8.67
C LEU A 264 -26.27 1.37 -8.73
N MET A 265 -25.73 0.14 -8.68
CA MET A 265 -26.54 -1.08 -8.66
C MET A 265 -27.28 -1.24 -7.34
N ALA A 266 -26.64 -0.93 -6.20
CA ALA A 266 -27.25 -1.01 -4.87
C ALA A 266 -28.57 -0.24 -4.80
N ARG A 267 -28.64 0.94 -5.46
CA ARG A 267 -29.87 1.73 -5.54
C ARG A 267 -31.01 1.04 -6.27
N LEU A 268 -30.71 0.19 -7.25
CA LEU A 268 -31.72 -0.54 -8.02
C LEU A 268 -32.30 -1.71 -7.22
N GLU A 269 -31.53 -2.24 -6.27
CA GLU A 269 -31.91 -3.36 -5.41
C GLU A 269 -32.66 -2.90 -4.14
N GLU A 270 -32.49 -1.64 -3.74
CA GLU A 270 -33.19 -1.07 -2.59
C GLU A 270 -34.72 -1.04 -2.81
N PRO A 271 -35.52 -1.60 -1.87
CA PRO A 271 -36.98 -1.52 -1.96
C PRO A 271 -37.45 -0.07 -1.96
N GLY A 272 -38.21 0.32 -2.98
CA GLY A 272 -38.72 1.69 -3.10
C GLY A 272 -39.98 1.80 -3.94
N ASP A 273 -40.66 2.95 -3.81
CA ASP A 273 -41.91 3.25 -4.51
C ASP A 273 -41.70 3.72 -5.96
N LEU A 274 -40.46 3.85 -6.41
CA LEU A 274 -40.13 4.33 -7.74
C LEU A 274 -40.17 3.20 -8.77
N PRO A 275 -40.69 3.44 -9.99
CA PRO A 275 -40.66 2.46 -11.06
C PRO A 275 -39.21 2.04 -11.40
N PRO A 276 -38.94 0.74 -11.62
CA PRO A 276 -37.60 0.25 -11.98
C PRO A 276 -36.98 0.99 -13.16
N GLU A 277 -37.74 1.21 -14.23
CA GLU A 277 -37.28 1.95 -15.43
C GLU A 277 -36.78 3.37 -15.11
N GLN A 278 -37.40 4.04 -14.12
CA GLN A 278 -36.95 5.37 -13.70
C GLN A 278 -35.66 5.31 -12.88
N LEU A 279 -35.50 4.28 -12.04
CA LEU A 279 -34.28 4.06 -11.26
C LEU A 279 -33.11 3.70 -12.19
N GLU A 280 -33.34 2.83 -13.17
CA GLU A 280 -32.37 2.46 -14.19
C GLU A 280 -31.92 3.67 -15.02
N PHE A 281 -32.87 4.50 -15.49
CA PHE A 281 -32.55 5.73 -16.21
C PHE A 281 -31.73 6.70 -15.35
N GLU A 282 -32.08 6.87 -14.08
CA GLU A 282 -31.33 7.74 -13.17
C GLU A 282 -29.93 7.21 -12.84
N ALA A 283 -29.77 5.90 -12.65
CA ALA A 283 -28.47 5.27 -12.44
C ALA A 283 -27.58 5.45 -13.68
N ALA A 284 -28.13 5.23 -14.88
CA ALA A 284 -27.45 5.45 -16.14
C ALA A 284 -27.10 6.92 -16.38
N ALA A 285 -27.98 7.85 -16.02
CA ALA A 285 -27.74 9.28 -16.08
C ALA A 285 -26.56 9.70 -15.18
N VAL A 286 -26.50 9.17 -13.96
CA VAL A 286 -25.39 9.45 -13.03
C VAL A 286 -24.10 8.78 -13.52
N LEU A 287 -24.14 7.56 -14.05
CA LEU A 287 -22.97 6.93 -14.66
C LEU A 287 -22.42 7.77 -15.83
N ALA A 288 -23.29 8.21 -16.75
CA ALA A 288 -22.88 9.08 -17.85
C ALA A 288 -22.28 10.40 -17.35
N GLY A 289 -22.92 11.06 -16.39
CA GLY A 289 -22.42 12.31 -15.82
C GLY A 289 -21.08 12.14 -15.09
N THR A 290 -20.87 11.04 -14.38
CA THR A 290 -19.62 10.73 -13.69
C THR A 290 -18.49 10.39 -14.66
N ILE A 291 -18.76 9.68 -15.75
CA ILE A 291 -17.82 9.46 -16.86
C ILE A 291 -17.37 10.81 -17.45
N LEU A 292 -18.31 11.73 -17.76
CA LEU A 292 -17.96 13.04 -18.31
C LEU A 292 -17.09 13.86 -17.34
N MET A 293 -17.43 13.87 -16.05
CA MET A 293 -16.66 14.56 -15.02
C MET A 293 -15.23 14.02 -14.88
N ALA A 294 -15.06 12.70 -14.92
CA ALA A 294 -13.75 12.04 -14.85
C ALA A 294 -12.94 12.21 -16.14
N ALA A 295 -13.59 12.17 -17.30
CA ALA A 295 -12.99 12.45 -18.59
C ALA A 295 -12.41 13.87 -18.64
N GLY A 296 -13.12 14.87 -18.12
CA GLY A 296 -12.61 16.24 -18.09
C GLY A 296 -11.34 16.41 -17.23
N ILE A 297 -11.20 15.63 -16.15
CA ILE A 297 -9.98 15.66 -15.31
C ILE A 297 -8.83 14.88 -15.96
N SER A 298 -9.09 13.79 -16.68
CA SER A 298 -8.03 13.01 -17.37
C SER A 298 -7.61 13.62 -18.71
N GLY A 299 -8.51 14.32 -19.38
CA GLY A 299 -8.30 14.84 -20.73
C GLY A 299 -8.43 13.76 -21.81
N SER A 300 -8.53 14.17 -23.06
CA SER A 300 -8.73 13.27 -24.22
C SER A 300 -7.43 12.63 -24.74
N GLY A 301 -6.29 13.02 -24.20
CA GLY A 301 -4.95 12.60 -24.63
C GLY A 301 -3.85 13.19 -23.72
N PRO A 302 -2.58 12.73 -23.84
CA PRO A 302 -1.48 13.13 -22.97
C PRO A 302 -1.24 14.64 -22.90
N ASP A 303 -1.42 15.34 -24.03
CA ASP A 303 -1.16 16.78 -24.15
C ASP A 303 -2.41 17.64 -23.85
N THR A 304 -3.47 17.08 -23.27
CA THR A 304 -4.72 17.84 -23.03
C THR A 304 -4.54 18.92 -21.97
N HIS A 305 -3.88 18.57 -20.87
CA HIS A 305 -3.64 19.46 -19.74
C HIS A 305 -2.15 19.64 -19.58
N ASP A 306 -1.66 20.87 -19.78
CA ASP A 306 -0.26 21.21 -19.53
C ASP A 306 -0.03 21.58 -18.05
N SER A 307 1.21 21.94 -17.69
CA SER A 307 1.56 22.36 -16.33
C SER A 307 1.00 23.73 -15.93
N THR A 308 0.37 24.46 -16.85
CA THR A 308 -0.27 25.77 -16.57
C THR A 308 -1.72 25.61 -16.12
N VAL A 309 -2.36 24.49 -16.47
CA VAL A 309 -3.68 24.13 -15.95
C VAL A 309 -3.54 23.53 -14.56
N SER A 310 -4.25 24.08 -13.58
CA SER A 310 -4.35 23.50 -12.24
C SER A 310 -5.75 23.01 -11.93
N LEU A 311 -5.86 22.10 -10.96
CA LEU A 311 -7.15 21.61 -10.47
C LEU A 311 -8.08 22.76 -10.03
N GLY A 312 -7.53 23.84 -9.47
CA GLY A 312 -8.31 25.02 -9.08
C GLY A 312 -9.01 25.70 -10.26
N THR A 313 -8.36 25.74 -11.42
CA THR A 313 -8.95 26.30 -12.66
C THR A 313 -9.88 25.33 -13.38
N LEU A 314 -9.60 24.03 -13.29
CA LEU A 314 -10.34 22.98 -13.99
C LEU A 314 -11.68 22.63 -13.33
N LEU A 315 -11.72 22.59 -12.00
CA LEU A 315 -12.93 22.19 -11.25
C LEU A 315 -14.17 23.06 -11.52
N PRO A 316 -14.08 24.40 -11.65
CA PRO A 316 -15.22 25.23 -12.05
C PRO A 316 -15.76 24.87 -13.44
N VAL A 317 -14.89 24.57 -14.40
CA VAL A 317 -15.28 24.15 -15.76
C VAL A 317 -16.03 22.82 -15.70
N VAL A 318 -15.52 21.87 -14.93
CA VAL A 318 -16.15 20.56 -14.69
C VAL A 318 -17.53 20.69 -14.06
N ALA A 319 -17.65 21.55 -13.04
CA ALA A 319 -18.95 21.81 -12.40
C ALA A 319 -19.96 22.43 -13.37
N SER A 320 -19.51 23.36 -14.23
CA SER A 320 -20.37 24.05 -15.20
C SER A 320 -20.98 23.09 -16.24
N TYR A 321 -20.17 22.27 -16.92
CA TYR A 321 -20.73 21.35 -17.91
C TYR A 321 -21.51 20.19 -17.27
N ARG A 322 -21.16 19.79 -16.04
CA ARG A 322 -21.92 18.79 -15.28
C ARG A 322 -23.35 19.27 -15.04
N ASP A 323 -23.51 20.51 -14.59
CA ASP A 323 -24.84 21.06 -14.30
C ASP A 323 -25.64 21.24 -15.61
N ALA A 324 -24.99 21.74 -16.67
CA ALA A 324 -25.59 21.81 -18.01
C ALA A 324 -26.04 20.43 -18.53
N PHE A 325 -25.23 19.39 -18.33
CA PHE A 325 -25.56 18.01 -18.72
C PHE A 325 -26.83 17.50 -18.04
N TYR A 326 -26.93 17.63 -16.72
CA TYR A 326 -28.10 17.12 -16.02
C TYR A 326 -29.36 17.95 -16.29
N GLU A 327 -29.24 19.27 -16.46
CA GLU A 327 -30.37 20.12 -16.86
C GLU A 327 -30.87 19.72 -18.25
N TRP A 328 -29.96 19.57 -19.22
CA TRP A 328 -30.27 19.10 -20.55
C TRP A 328 -30.99 17.74 -20.54
N LEU A 329 -30.51 16.81 -19.70
CA LEU A 329 -31.09 15.47 -19.62
C LEU A 329 -32.48 15.46 -18.98
N ILE A 330 -32.73 16.29 -17.96
CA ILE A 330 -34.07 16.45 -17.35
C ILE A 330 -35.08 16.88 -18.41
N GLU A 331 -34.72 17.82 -19.30
CA GLU A 331 -35.62 18.32 -20.34
C GLU A 331 -36.00 17.26 -21.39
N ARG A 332 -35.23 16.18 -21.50
CA ARG A 332 -35.48 15.08 -22.43
C ARG A 332 -36.16 13.88 -21.77
N ALA A 333 -36.19 13.82 -20.44
CA ALA A 333 -36.89 12.77 -19.70
C ALA A 333 -38.41 12.77 -20.00
N GLU A 334 -39.05 11.61 -19.84
CA GLU A 334 -40.50 11.44 -20.02
C GLU A 334 -41.29 12.43 -19.15
N ARG A 335 -42.46 12.90 -19.62
CA ARG A 335 -43.19 14.02 -18.99
C ARG A 335 -43.43 13.83 -17.48
N ARG A 336 -43.85 12.63 -17.05
CA ARG A 336 -44.11 12.34 -15.62
C ARG A 336 -42.81 12.31 -14.81
N HIS A 337 -41.78 11.64 -15.33
CA HIS A 337 -40.47 11.55 -14.69
C HIS A 337 -39.79 12.93 -14.60
N ARG A 338 -39.83 13.74 -15.67
CA ARG A 338 -39.33 15.12 -15.71
C ARG A 338 -39.94 16.00 -14.63
N GLN A 339 -41.26 15.94 -14.45
CA GLN A 339 -41.93 16.72 -13.39
C GLN A 339 -41.44 16.31 -11.99
N ARG A 340 -41.21 15.02 -11.76
CA ARG A 340 -40.61 14.53 -10.51
C ARG A 340 -39.18 15.00 -10.36
N LEU A 341 -38.33 14.82 -11.37
CA LEU A 341 -36.92 15.23 -11.33
C LEU A 341 -36.75 16.73 -11.10
N ARG A 342 -37.60 17.58 -11.68
CA ARG A 342 -37.59 19.03 -11.40
C ARG A 342 -37.98 19.35 -9.96
N LYS A 343 -39.03 18.72 -9.43
CA LYS A 343 -39.41 18.89 -8.01
C LYS A 343 -38.30 18.42 -7.08
N GLU A 344 -37.71 17.28 -7.38
CA GLU A 344 -36.56 16.73 -6.66
C GLU A 344 -35.37 17.69 -6.72
N ALA A 345 -35.05 18.22 -7.90
CA ALA A 345 -33.92 19.12 -8.10
C ALA A 345 -34.06 20.41 -7.28
N VAL A 346 -35.27 20.96 -7.19
CA VAL A 346 -35.56 22.12 -6.33
C VAL A 346 -35.41 21.74 -4.85
N ALA A 347 -36.00 20.61 -4.42
CA ALA A 347 -35.97 20.17 -3.03
C ALA A 347 -34.54 19.87 -2.53
N ARG A 348 -33.74 19.20 -3.38
CA ARG A 348 -32.36 18.77 -3.07
C ARG A 348 -31.30 19.77 -3.51
N ARG A 349 -31.71 20.88 -4.16
CA ARG A 349 -30.83 21.92 -4.74
C ARG A 349 -29.79 21.40 -5.73
N GLN A 350 -30.07 20.27 -6.38
CA GLN A 350 -29.21 19.69 -7.41
C GLN A 350 -30.01 18.76 -8.35
N PRO A 351 -29.78 18.80 -9.68
CA PRO A 351 -30.35 17.84 -10.63
C PRO A 351 -30.00 16.39 -10.27
N PHE A 352 -30.95 15.47 -10.49
CA PHE A 352 -30.81 14.05 -10.13
C PHE A 352 -30.36 13.85 -8.67
N GLY A 353 -30.84 14.71 -7.78
CA GLY A 353 -30.33 14.81 -6.42
C GLY A 353 -30.51 13.53 -5.61
N GLY A 354 -31.54 12.73 -5.89
CA GLY A 354 -31.73 11.44 -5.21
C GLY A 354 -30.66 10.43 -5.58
N ALA A 355 -30.40 10.27 -6.88
CA ALA A 355 -29.37 9.39 -7.41
C ALA A 355 -27.97 9.76 -6.91
N ARG A 356 -27.64 11.06 -7.02
CA ARG A 356 -26.32 11.58 -6.62
C ARG A 356 -26.12 11.56 -5.11
N GLN A 357 -27.15 11.86 -4.31
CA GLN A 357 -27.06 11.73 -2.85
C GLN A 357 -26.89 10.28 -2.43
N HIS A 358 -27.62 9.34 -3.05
CA HIS A 358 -27.44 7.91 -2.78
C HIS A 358 -25.99 7.48 -3.08
N LEU A 359 -25.47 7.78 -4.28
CA LEU A 359 -24.09 7.46 -4.65
C LEU A 359 -23.09 8.00 -3.62
N ASN A 360 -23.18 9.29 -3.28
CA ASN A 360 -22.26 9.90 -2.30
C ASN A 360 -22.42 9.32 -0.89
N ALA A 361 -23.64 9.04 -0.45
CA ALA A 361 -23.90 8.45 0.86
C ALA A 361 -23.37 7.02 0.94
N TRP A 362 -23.56 6.22 -0.12
CA TRP A 362 -23.05 4.86 -0.22
C TRP A 362 -21.51 4.84 -0.19
N LEU A 363 -20.86 5.72 -0.97
CA LEU A 363 -19.39 5.86 -0.94
C LEU A 363 -18.88 6.30 0.44
N ALA A 364 -19.56 7.24 1.09
CA ALA A 364 -19.20 7.69 2.44
C ALA A 364 -19.35 6.58 3.48
N GLN A 365 -20.43 5.80 3.41
CA GLN A 365 -20.66 4.65 4.29
C GLN A 365 -19.61 3.56 4.07
N ARG A 366 -19.27 3.27 2.80
CA ARG A 366 -18.22 2.29 2.45
C ARG A 366 -16.86 2.71 2.97
N ARG A 367 -16.51 3.99 2.81
CA ARG A 367 -15.28 4.59 3.36
C ARG A 367 -15.23 4.48 4.89
N ALA A 368 -16.32 4.84 5.57
CA ALA A 368 -16.40 4.77 7.02
C ALA A 368 -16.22 3.33 7.53
N SER A 369 -16.92 2.38 6.92
CA SER A 369 -16.80 0.95 7.25
C SER A 369 -15.38 0.42 7.01
N GLN A 370 -14.75 0.77 5.88
CA GLN A 370 -13.35 0.42 5.64
C GLN A 370 -12.47 0.96 6.77
N LEU A 371 -12.45 2.26 7.02
CA LEU A 371 -11.61 2.89 8.04
C LEU A 371 -11.80 2.27 9.44
N GLU A 372 -13.05 1.99 9.83
CA GLU A 372 -13.37 1.35 11.09
C GLU A 372 -12.74 -0.05 11.21
N HIS A 373 -12.97 -0.92 10.21
CA HIS A 373 -12.45 -2.28 10.22
C HIS A 373 -10.92 -2.31 10.15
N LEU A 374 -10.29 -1.38 9.43
CA LEU A 374 -8.83 -1.26 9.38
C LEU A 374 -8.22 -0.90 10.72
N HIS A 375 -8.78 0.11 11.38
CA HIS A 375 -8.29 0.52 12.67
C HIS A 375 -8.44 -0.60 13.71
N LEU A 376 -9.60 -1.27 13.74
CA LEU A 376 -9.84 -2.42 14.61
C LEU A 376 -8.90 -3.59 14.32
N ALA A 377 -8.65 -3.90 13.04
CA ALA A 377 -7.72 -4.94 12.65
C ALA A 377 -6.30 -4.67 13.18
N GLY A 378 -5.80 -3.44 13.03
CA GLY A 378 -4.50 -3.03 13.55
C GLY A 378 -4.41 -3.09 15.07
N VAL A 379 -5.47 -2.69 15.78
CA VAL A 379 -5.53 -2.81 17.26
C VAL A 379 -5.47 -4.28 17.69
N PHE A 380 -6.28 -5.16 17.08
CA PHE A 380 -6.25 -6.58 17.41
C PHE A 380 -4.91 -7.23 17.08
N ALA A 381 -4.28 -6.85 15.97
CA ALA A 381 -2.97 -7.35 15.58
C ALA A 381 -1.92 -7.04 16.65
N ARG A 382 -1.82 -5.76 17.06
CA ARG A 382 -0.88 -5.31 18.11
C ARG A 382 -1.16 -5.90 19.49
N MET A 383 -2.40 -6.29 19.79
CA MET A 383 -2.76 -7.01 21.02
C MET A 383 -2.42 -8.52 20.95
N GLY A 384 -1.97 -9.04 19.81
CA GLY A 384 -1.70 -10.47 19.62
C GLY A 384 -2.93 -11.31 19.30
N HIS A 385 -4.06 -10.70 18.94
CA HIS A 385 -5.30 -11.40 18.56
C HIS A 385 -5.38 -11.59 17.04
N ALA A 386 -4.47 -12.39 16.47
CA ALA A 386 -4.31 -12.57 15.03
C ALA A 386 -5.60 -13.01 14.31
N GLU A 387 -6.38 -13.93 14.89
CA GLU A 387 -7.64 -14.36 14.27
C GLU A 387 -8.69 -13.25 14.22
N ALA A 388 -8.78 -12.43 15.27
CA ALA A 388 -9.71 -11.30 15.31
C ALA A 388 -9.29 -10.22 14.30
N ALA A 389 -7.99 -9.94 14.23
CA ALA A 389 -7.40 -9.03 13.25
C ALA A 389 -7.69 -9.50 11.82
N ALA A 390 -7.44 -10.77 11.51
CA ALA A 390 -7.70 -11.35 10.20
C ALA A 390 -9.19 -11.30 9.82
N ARG A 391 -10.11 -11.53 10.77
CA ARG A 391 -11.55 -11.38 10.53
C ARG A 391 -11.93 -9.94 10.17
N GLN A 392 -11.40 -8.95 10.88
CA GLN A 392 -11.67 -7.53 10.58
C GLN A 392 -11.07 -7.12 9.24
N ALA A 393 -9.81 -7.46 8.99
CA ALA A 393 -9.13 -7.18 7.73
C ALA A 393 -9.81 -7.86 6.53
N GLY A 394 -10.35 -9.07 6.71
CA GLY A 394 -11.07 -9.80 5.67
C GLY A 394 -12.41 -9.19 5.26
N ILE A 395 -12.99 -8.28 6.06
CA ILE A 395 -14.20 -7.53 5.67
C ILE A 395 -13.85 -6.44 4.65
N VAL A 396 -12.63 -5.91 4.72
CA VAL A 396 -12.17 -4.86 3.81
C VAL A 396 -11.54 -5.50 2.57
N PRO A 397 -11.99 -5.14 1.35
CA PRO A 397 -11.51 -5.77 0.12
C PRO A 397 -10.12 -5.29 -0.33
N THR A 398 -9.50 -4.34 0.36
CA THR A 398 -8.25 -3.68 -0.05
C THR A 398 -7.01 -4.51 0.28
N ALA A 399 -6.10 -4.63 -0.69
CA ALA A 399 -4.88 -5.41 -0.55
C ALA A 399 -3.92 -4.80 0.49
N SER A 400 -3.75 -3.47 0.47
CA SER A 400 -2.92 -2.68 1.42
C SER A 400 -3.20 -3.06 2.86
N SER A 401 -4.45 -2.86 3.25
CA SER A 401 -5.03 -3.20 4.53
C SER A 401 -4.81 -4.64 4.98
N ARG A 402 -5.11 -5.61 4.10
CA ARG A 402 -4.96 -7.03 4.42
C ARG A 402 -3.50 -7.38 4.67
N MET A 403 -2.60 -6.93 3.79
CA MET A 403 -1.18 -7.27 3.85
C MET A 403 -0.48 -6.60 5.03
N LEU A 404 -0.78 -5.33 5.31
CA LEU A 404 -0.26 -4.63 6.50
C LEU A 404 -0.74 -5.29 7.80
N CYS A 405 -2.02 -5.64 7.91
CA CYS A 405 -2.53 -6.38 9.06
C CYS A 405 -1.85 -7.74 9.24
N GLN A 406 -1.57 -8.45 8.14
CA GLN A 406 -0.83 -9.71 8.15
C GLN A 406 0.63 -9.56 8.58
N ILE A 407 1.26 -8.43 8.25
CA ILE A 407 2.61 -8.08 8.71
C ILE A 407 2.57 -7.80 10.22
N ASP A 408 1.68 -6.93 10.69
CA ASP A 408 1.51 -6.61 12.12
C ASP A 408 1.29 -7.88 12.96
N CYS A 409 0.37 -8.76 12.53
CA CYS A 409 0.10 -10.01 13.24
C CYS A 409 1.35 -10.90 13.36
N ARG A 410 2.19 -10.95 12.32
CA ARG A 410 3.42 -11.75 12.33
C ARG A 410 4.51 -11.12 13.16
N MET A 411 4.64 -9.79 13.15
CA MET A 411 5.56 -9.08 14.04
C MET A 411 5.19 -9.34 15.50
N THR A 412 3.92 -9.19 15.88
CA THR A 412 3.47 -9.44 17.26
C THR A 412 3.61 -10.92 17.66
N ALA A 413 3.27 -11.87 16.78
CA ALA A 413 3.49 -13.29 17.04
C ALA A 413 4.99 -13.63 17.15
N GLY A 414 5.83 -12.93 16.39
CA GLY A 414 7.28 -13.03 16.44
C GLY A 414 7.86 -12.55 17.76
N ASP A 415 7.41 -11.40 18.25
CA ASP A 415 7.78 -10.87 19.57
C ASP A 415 7.40 -11.83 20.70
N GLN A 416 6.19 -12.40 20.64
CA GLN A 416 5.74 -13.43 21.59
C GLN A 416 6.62 -14.70 21.52
N ALA A 417 7.06 -15.09 20.32
CA ALA A 417 7.96 -16.23 20.15
C ALA A 417 9.35 -15.93 20.75
N VAL A 418 9.87 -14.71 20.64
CA VAL A 418 11.11 -14.29 21.32
C VAL A 418 10.96 -14.37 22.83
N GLU A 419 9.84 -13.89 23.38
CA GLU A 419 9.55 -13.97 24.82
C GLU A 419 9.41 -15.41 25.33
N ALA A 420 8.88 -16.31 24.50
CA ALA A 420 8.79 -17.73 24.79
C ALA A 420 10.11 -18.51 24.59
N GLY A 421 11.16 -17.86 24.06
CA GLY A 421 12.44 -18.49 23.72
C GLY A 421 12.43 -19.33 22.43
N ASP A 422 11.35 -19.30 21.64
CA ASP A 422 11.29 -19.95 20.32
C ASP A 422 11.86 -19.03 19.23
N LEU A 423 13.18 -18.83 19.30
CA LEU A 423 13.91 -17.94 18.39
C LEU A 423 13.91 -18.43 16.95
N GLY A 424 13.78 -19.75 16.73
CA GLY A 424 13.66 -20.33 15.38
C GLY A 424 12.37 -19.90 14.70
N ARG A 425 11.24 -19.96 15.42
CA ARG A 425 9.95 -19.47 14.90
C ARG A 425 9.96 -17.95 14.71
N ALA A 426 10.55 -17.20 15.63
CA ALA A 426 10.66 -15.74 15.51
C ALA A 426 11.41 -15.33 14.22
N LEU A 427 12.54 -15.97 13.94
CA LEU A 427 13.33 -15.70 12.73
C LEU A 427 12.57 -16.09 11.45
N GLN A 428 11.85 -17.21 11.46
CA GLN A 428 10.98 -17.59 10.34
C GLN A 428 9.90 -16.53 10.09
N LEU A 429 9.26 -16.03 11.14
CA LEU A 429 8.24 -14.99 11.04
C LEU A 429 8.82 -13.67 10.50
N ALA A 430 10.04 -13.30 10.89
CA ALA A 430 10.73 -12.13 10.34
C ALA A 430 10.96 -12.27 8.82
N ALA A 431 11.39 -13.45 8.36
CA ALA A 431 11.55 -13.73 6.93
C ALA A 431 10.21 -13.69 6.17
N GLU A 432 9.13 -14.22 6.76
CA GLU A 432 7.78 -14.13 6.20
C GLU A 432 7.30 -12.66 6.10
N VAL A 433 7.58 -11.81 7.09
CA VAL A 433 7.27 -10.38 7.06
C VAL A 433 7.98 -9.68 5.90
N ILE A 434 9.27 -9.97 5.69
CA ILE A 434 10.06 -9.38 4.60
C ILE A 434 9.51 -9.82 3.22
N ASP A 435 9.15 -11.09 3.05
CA ASP A 435 8.54 -11.56 1.80
C ASP A 435 7.19 -10.86 1.53
N LEU A 436 6.33 -10.78 2.55
CA LEU A 436 5.04 -10.08 2.45
C LEU A 436 5.20 -8.60 2.11
N LEU A 437 6.17 -7.91 2.72
CA LEU A 437 6.47 -6.52 2.42
C LEU A 437 6.89 -6.35 0.95
N HIS A 438 7.81 -7.18 0.45
CA HIS A 438 8.20 -7.14 -0.96
C HIS A 438 7.06 -7.46 -1.91
N ARG A 439 6.15 -8.39 -1.54
CA ARG A 439 4.94 -8.66 -2.33
C ARG A 439 4.00 -7.47 -2.33
N ALA A 440 3.79 -6.84 -1.18
CA ALA A 440 2.91 -5.68 -1.03
C ALA A 440 3.41 -4.48 -1.86
N ILE A 441 4.72 -4.26 -1.91
CA ILE A 441 5.33 -3.24 -2.78
C ILE A 441 5.12 -3.60 -4.26
N ARG A 442 5.39 -4.85 -4.66
CA ARG A 442 5.29 -5.30 -6.06
C ARG A 442 3.87 -5.22 -6.62
N CYS A 443 2.83 -5.40 -5.81
CA CYS A 443 1.43 -5.28 -6.24
C CYS A 443 0.83 -3.89 -6.02
N GLY A 444 1.60 -2.92 -5.49
CA GLY A 444 1.15 -1.55 -5.24
C GLY A 444 0.29 -1.36 -3.98
N ALA A 445 0.18 -2.40 -3.14
CA ALA A 445 -0.50 -2.35 -1.85
C ALA A 445 0.26 -1.49 -0.83
N VAL A 446 1.59 -1.48 -0.92
CA VAL A 446 2.50 -0.57 -0.19
C VAL A 446 3.21 0.31 -1.20
N ILE A 447 3.53 1.54 -0.81
CA ILE A 447 4.24 2.50 -1.67
C ILE A 447 5.57 1.92 -2.18
N ASP A 448 5.89 2.19 -3.45
CA ASP A 448 7.22 1.95 -4.00
C ASP A 448 8.25 2.85 -3.30
N PRO A 449 9.26 2.30 -2.61
CA PRO A 449 10.22 3.11 -1.84
C PRO A 449 10.97 4.15 -2.67
N TRP A 450 11.13 3.92 -3.99
CA TRP A 450 11.74 4.91 -4.89
C TRP A 450 10.94 6.22 -4.98
N ASN A 451 9.63 6.20 -4.70
CA ASN A 451 8.81 7.40 -4.69
C ASN A 451 9.16 8.32 -3.50
N ILE A 452 9.77 7.80 -2.41
CA ILE A 452 10.23 8.63 -1.28
C ILE A 452 11.31 9.59 -1.78
N LEU A 453 12.35 9.06 -2.42
CA LEU A 453 13.44 9.87 -2.97
C LEU A 453 13.00 10.66 -4.21
N GLY A 454 12.27 10.03 -5.13
CA GLY A 454 11.95 10.62 -6.43
C GLY A 454 10.91 11.74 -6.39
N PHE A 455 10.07 11.77 -5.35
CA PHE A 455 9.03 12.79 -5.18
C PHE A 455 9.08 13.50 -3.84
N ASP A 456 10.16 13.36 -3.06
CA ASP A 456 10.27 13.89 -1.69
C ASP A 456 9.04 13.47 -0.84
N ALA A 457 8.67 12.19 -0.92
CA ALA A 457 7.48 11.59 -0.31
C ALA A 457 6.13 12.25 -0.67
N HIS A 458 6.05 13.01 -1.77
CA HIS A 458 4.80 13.54 -2.29
C HIS A 458 4.19 12.65 -3.38
N PHE A 459 2.87 12.77 -3.54
CA PHE A 459 2.09 12.16 -4.61
C PHE A 459 1.52 13.27 -5.50
N SER A 460 1.92 13.28 -6.78
CA SER A 460 1.35 14.18 -7.79
C SER A 460 -0.11 13.78 -8.06
N LEU A 461 -1.04 14.73 -7.99
CA LEU A 461 -2.47 14.54 -8.31
C LEU A 461 -2.82 15.01 -9.73
N PHE A 462 -2.03 15.95 -10.25
CA PHE A 462 -2.23 16.60 -11.54
C PHE A 462 -0.88 17.09 -12.09
N PRO A 463 -0.72 17.32 -13.40
CA PRO A 463 0.54 17.79 -13.98
C PRO A 463 1.14 19.06 -13.36
N ALA A 464 0.31 19.98 -12.87
CA ALA A 464 0.78 21.17 -12.16
C ALA A 464 1.42 20.81 -10.81
N LEU A 465 2.62 21.32 -10.54
CA LEU A 465 3.41 21.00 -9.35
C LEU A 465 2.67 21.30 -8.04
N GLU A 466 1.90 22.41 -8.00
CA GLU A 466 1.08 22.82 -6.85
C GLU A 466 -0.03 21.80 -6.50
N ASN A 467 -0.35 20.88 -7.41
CA ASN A 467 -1.33 19.84 -7.20
C ASN A 467 -0.65 18.52 -6.79
N SER A 468 0.10 18.58 -5.71
CA SER A 468 0.72 17.43 -5.06
C SER A 468 0.34 17.40 -3.59
N VAL A 469 0.35 16.22 -2.98
CA VAL A 469 0.01 16.00 -1.57
C VAL A 469 1.02 15.08 -0.93
N HIS A 470 1.30 15.26 0.36
CA HIS A 470 2.13 14.31 1.11
C HIS A 470 1.54 12.90 1.06
N ASP A 471 2.37 11.92 0.69
CA ASP A 471 2.01 10.50 0.66
C ASP A 471 2.30 9.87 2.02
N HIS A 472 1.33 9.92 2.93
CA HIS A 472 1.41 9.32 4.27
C HIS A 472 1.86 7.85 4.31
N ARG A 473 1.72 7.10 3.20
CA ARG A 473 2.19 5.70 3.13
C ARG A 473 3.71 5.60 3.18
N ALA A 474 4.44 6.65 2.81
CA ALA A 474 5.87 6.74 3.01
C ALA A 474 6.23 6.68 4.51
N ASP A 475 5.51 7.45 5.34
CA ASP A 475 5.71 7.45 6.79
C ASP A 475 5.36 6.09 7.41
N GLU A 476 4.29 5.45 6.94
CA GLU A 476 3.90 4.12 7.38
C GLU A 476 4.95 3.06 7.02
N LEU A 477 5.51 3.13 5.81
CA LEU A 477 6.59 2.24 5.37
C LEU A 477 7.85 2.43 6.21
N VAL A 478 8.26 3.67 6.48
CA VAL A 478 9.42 3.97 7.34
C VAL A 478 9.23 3.37 8.72
N LYS A 479 8.08 3.62 9.37
CA LYS A 479 7.75 3.06 10.69
C LYS A 479 7.74 1.54 10.69
N LEU A 480 7.21 0.91 9.65
CA LEU A 480 7.20 -0.55 9.52
C LEU A 480 8.62 -1.11 9.42
N LEU A 481 9.51 -0.45 8.69
CA LEU A 481 10.92 -0.82 8.58
C LEU A 481 11.65 -0.67 9.91
N GLU A 482 11.41 0.40 10.65
CA GLU A 482 11.96 0.58 11.99
C GLU A 482 11.52 -0.51 12.96
N GLN A 483 10.22 -0.85 12.96
CA GLN A 483 9.68 -1.95 13.76
C GLN A 483 10.31 -3.29 13.37
N LEU A 484 10.50 -3.54 12.07
CA LEU A 484 11.17 -4.74 11.59
C LEU A 484 12.64 -4.80 12.04
N PHE A 485 13.38 -3.70 11.99
CA PHE A 485 14.76 -3.65 12.48
C PHE A 485 14.84 -3.84 14.01
N GLN A 486 13.90 -3.26 14.77
CA GLN A 486 13.79 -3.52 16.20
C GLN A 486 13.51 -5.00 16.48
N PHE A 487 12.60 -5.62 15.72
CA PHE A 487 12.28 -7.04 15.86
C PHE A 487 13.49 -7.94 15.56
N LEU A 488 14.21 -7.69 14.46
CA LEU A 488 15.45 -8.41 14.12
C LEU A 488 16.54 -8.22 15.19
N SER A 489 16.69 -7.00 15.71
CA SER A 489 17.61 -6.70 16.81
C SER A 489 17.25 -7.50 18.07
N ARG A 490 15.96 -7.58 18.44
CA ARG A 490 15.48 -8.40 19.57
C ARG A 490 15.81 -9.88 19.39
N ILE A 491 15.58 -10.45 18.20
CA ILE A 491 15.93 -11.85 17.89
C ILE A 491 17.44 -12.07 18.06
N TRP A 492 18.25 -11.19 17.46
CA TRP A 492 19.71 -11.33 17.48
C TRP A 492 20.25 -11.24 18.92
N ARG A 493 19.76 -10.26 19.68
CA ARG A 493 20.10 -10.04 21.09
C ARG A 493 19.80 -11.28 21.93
N SER A 494 18.63 -11.89 21.75
CA SER A 494 18.24 -13.10 22.48
C SER A 494 19.06 -14.32 22.06
N ALA A 495 19.29 -14.52 20.76
CA ALA A 495 20.12 -15.62 20.26
C ALA A 495 21.57 -15.53 20.78
N ALA A 496 22.14 -14.32 20.82
CA ALA A 496 23.50 -14.09 21.31
C ALA A 496 23.63 -14.38 22.81
N ALA A 497 22.64 -14.00 23.61
CA ALA A 497 22.60 -14.26 25.03
C ALA A 497 22.45 -15.76 25.39
N GLU A 498 22.03 -16.61 24.46
CA GLU A 498 21.93 -18.07 24.60
C GLU A 498 23.09 -18.83 23.91
N ASP A 499 24.09 -18.12 23.36
CA ASP A 499 25.16 -18.65 22.47
C ASP A 499 24.64 -19.54 21.33
N ARG A 500 23.45 -19.22 20.79
CA ARG A 500 22.84 -19.88 19.62
C ARG A 500 23.46 -19.37 18.32
N ARG A 501 24.69 -19.80 18.05
CA ARG A 501 25.51 -19.30 16.92
C ARG A 501 24.85 -19.48 15.55
N ASP A 502 24.12 -20.56 15.37
CA ASP A 502 23.34 -20.85 14.16
C ASP A 502 22.30 -19.76 13.87
N LEU A 503 21.58 -19.33 14.91
CA LEU A 503 20.55 -18.30 14.82
C LEU A 503 21.14 -16.89 14.74
N CYS A 504 22.25 -16.62 15.44
CA CYS A 504 22.98 -15.35 15.30
C CYS A 504 23.43 -15.12 13.85
N GLU A 505 24.00 -16.14 13.20
CA GLU A 505 24.47 -16.01 11.82
C GLU A 505 23.31 -15.76 10.85
N GLN A 506 22.23 -16.54 10.93
CA GLN A 506 21.07 -16.36 10.06
C GLN A 506 20.39 -15.01 10.29
N THR A 507 20.29 -14.55 11.54
CA THR A 507 19.71 -13.23 11.86
C THR A 507 20.58 -12.12 11.30
N ARG A 508 21.91 -12.23 11.41
CA ARG A 508 22.87 -11.28 10.82
C ARG A 508 22.71 -11.18 9.32
N GLU A 509 22.66 -12.31 8.62
CA GLU A 509 22.50 -12.36 7.17
C GLU A 509 21.18 -11.70 6.73
N LEU A 510 20.08 -12.05 7.39
CA LEU A 510 18.75 -11.49 7.10
C LEU A 510 18.70 -9.99 7.37
N PHE A 511 19.21 -9.52 8.52
CA PHE A 511 19.25 -8.11 8.88
C PHE A 511 20.11 -7.34 7.88
N ARG A 512 21.33 -7.80 7.59
CA ARG A 512 22.23 -7.15 6.62
C ARG A 512 21.60 -7.07 5.23
N ALA A 513 20.95 -8.13 4.77
CA ALA A 513 20.26 -8.12 3.49
C ALA A 513 19.13 -7.05 3.45
N THR A 514 18.30 -7.00 4.49
CA THR A 514 17.20 -6.02 4.61
C THR A 514 17.71 -4.59 4.74
N ALA A 515 18.74 -4.35 5.55
CA ALA A 515 19.35 -3.03 5.74
C ALA A 515 19.97 -2.50 4.44
N ASN A 516 20.70 -3.34 3.72
CA ASN A 516 21.26 -2.99 2.40
C ASN A 516 20.17 -2.71 1.37
N TRP A 517 19.12 -3.53 1.35
CA TRP A 517 17.96 -3.30 0.49
C TRP A 517 17.27 -1.98 0.81
N TRP A 518 17.07 -1.65 2.08
CA TRP A 518 16.43 -0.39 2.48
C TRP A 518 17.31 0.84 2.20
N ARG A 519 18.62 0.74 2.46
CA ARG A 519 19.56 1.86 2.28
C ARG A 519 19.60 2.39 0.85
N GLN A 520 19.39 1.53 -0.16
CA GLN A 520 19.44 1.92 -1.57
C GLN A 520 18.43 3.02 -1.93
N TYR A 521 17.36 3.18 -1.14
CA TYR A 521 16.30 4.17 -1.35
C TYR A 521 16.59 5.51 -0.69
N ALA A 522 17.68 5.62 0.08
CA ALA A 522 18.15 6.85 0.72
C ALA A 522 17.07 7.61 1.53
N ALA A 523 16.11 6.89 2.15
CA ALA A 523 15.03 7.53 2.90
C ALA A 523 15.53 8.43 4.04
N HIS A 524 16.68 8.10 4.65
CA HIS A 524 17.32 8.89 5.71
C HIS A 524 17.89 10.24 5.26
N GLU A 525 18.04 10.45 3.95
CA GLU A 525 18.50 11.72 3.36
C GLU A 525 17.33 12.64 2.98
N VAL A 526 16.08 12.15 3.07
CA VAL A 526 14.89 12.85 2.62
C VAL A 526 14.22 13.56 3.80
N SER A 527 14.25 14.89 3.80
CA SER A 527 13.77 15.70 4.94
C SER A 527 12.27 15.61 5.24
N SER A 528 11.46 15.15 4.27
CA SER A 528 10.00 15.02 4.41
C SER A 528 9.56 13.77 5.16
N VAL A 529 10.48 12.82 5.41
CA VAL A 529 10.26 11.61 6.20
C VAL A 529 11.30 11.52 7.32
N ASP A 530 10.89 11.00 8.48
CA ASP A 530 11.79 10.80 9.62
C ASP A 530 12.30 9.36 9.60
N ALA A 531 13.42 9.13 8.91
CA ALA A 531 14.01 7.81 8.74
C ALA A 531 15.47 7.77 9.19
N VAL A 532 15.83 6.75 9.98
CA VAL A 532 17.22 6.51 10.42
C VAL A 532 18.03 5.77 9.35
N ASP A 533 19.35 5.98 9.28
CA ASP A 533 20.22 5.17 8.41
C ASP A 533 20.20 3.70 8.89
N PRO A 534 19.68 2.75 8.07
CA PRO A 534 19.59 1.35 8.47
C PRO A 534 20.93 0.70 8.77
N MET A 535 22.05 1.23 8.26
CA MET A 535 23.37 0.67 8.54
C MET A 535 23.90 1.05 9.91
N GLU A 536 23.52 2.22 10.43
CA GLU A 536 23.80 2.57 11.82
C GLU A 536 23.02 1.65 12.76
N VAL A 537 21.75 1.36 12.44
CA VAL A 537 20.91 0.43 13.21
C VAL A 537 21.48 -0.99 13.20
N LEU A 538 21.94 -1.46 12.03
CA LEU A 538 22.59 -2.78 11.90
C LEU A 538 23.88 -2.87 12.72
N GLN A 539 24.76 -1.85 12.64
CA GLN A 539 26.02 -1.82 13.37
C GLN A 539 25.77 -1.80 14.88
N ALA A 540 24.81 -1.01 15.35
CA ALA A 540 24.40 -0.99 16.76
C ALA A 540 23.91 -2.37 17.22
N ALA A 541 23.08 -3.06 16.42
CA ALA A 541 22.58 -4.38 16.75
C ALA A 541 23.69 -5.46 16.77
N GLU A 542 24.61 -5.43 15.80
CA GLU A 542 25.77 -6.33 15.73
C GLU A 542 26.66 -6.16 16.97
N HIS A 543 26.97 -4.92 17.33
CA HIS A 543 27.77 -4.60 18.51
C HIS A 543 27.14 -5.12 19.82
N VAL A 544 25.83 -4.94 20.01
CA VAL A 544 25.11 -5.47 21.18
C VAL A 544 25.15 -7.00 21.21
N ALA A 545 24.91 -7.64 20.07
CA ALA A 545 24.91 -9.10 19.99
C ALA A 545 26.30 -9.69 20.29
N GLU A 546 27.38 -9.12 19.74
CA GLU A 546 28.75 -9.55 20.06
C GLU A 546 29.07 -9.42 21.55
N SER A 547 28.67 -8.29 22.15
CA SER A 547 28.86 -8.02 23.58
C SER A 547 28.11 -9.02 24.47
N LEU A 548 26.87 -9.37 24.10
CA LEU A 548 26.09 -10.37 24.85
C LEU A 548 26.62 -11.79 24.69
N ASN A 549 27.15 -12.15 23.52
CA ASN A 549 27.79 -13.44 23.34
C ASN A 549 29.05 -13.56 24.21
N LEU A 550 29.85 -12.49 24.29
CA LEU A 550 30.99 -12.42 25.21
C LEU A 550 30.56 -12.52 26.67
N TRP A 551 29.51 -11.79 27.06
CA TRP A 551 28.91 -11.89 28.39
C TRP A 551 28.50 -13.33 28.71
N HIS A 552 27.79 -14.01 27.80
CA HIS A 552 27.38 -15.41 28.01
C HIS A 552 28.58 -16.34 28.21
N LYS A 553 29.62 -16.21 27.37
CA LYS A 553 30.86 -17.00 27.47
C LYS A 553 31.65 -16.72 28.75
N GLY A 554 31.62 -15.48 29.25
CA GLY A 554 32.26 -15.09 30.50
C GLY A 554 31.56 -15.67 31.74
N GLY A 555 30.25 -15.97 31.67
CA GLY A 555 29.51 -16.51 32.80
C GLY A 555 29.68 -15.66 34.06
N ALA A 556 30.12 -16.26 35.17
CA ALA A 556 30.30 -15.54 36.44
C ALA A 556 31.46 -14.51 36.46
N THR A 557 32.40 -14.56 35.50
CA THR A 557 33.53 -13.61 35.48
C THR A 557 33.16 -12.24 34.93
N THR A 558 32.00 -12.11 34.27
CA THR A 558 31.50 -10.83 33.73
C THR A 558 31.19 -9.77 34.79
N GLY A 559 30.98 -10.21 36.04
CA GLY A 559 30.82 -9.34 37.20
C GLY A 559 32.13 -8.74 37.75
N ASP A 560 33.28 -9.09 37.16
CA ASP A 560 34.57 -8.45 37.42
C ASP A 560 34.83 -7.35 36.38
N ILE A 561 35.16 -6.15 36.83
CA ILE A 561 35.53 -5.01 35.97
C ILE A 561 36.69 -5.40 35.02
N ARG A 562 37.60 -6.28 35.49
CA ARG A 562 38.75 -6.75 34.71
C ARG A 562 38.38 -7.65 33.52
N PHE A 563 37.19 -8.24 33.52
CA PHE A 563 36.73 -9.07 32.41
C PHE A 563 36.51 -8.24 31.14
N TRP A 564 36.00 -7.02 31.26
CA TRP A 564 35.71 -6.16 30.11
C TRP A 564 36.94 -5.46 29.53
N ALA A 565 38.01 -5.30 30.32
CA ALA A 565 39.22 -4.58 29.91
C ALA A 565 39.90 -5.11 28.63
N PRO A 566 40.04 -6.44 28.38
CA PRO A 566 40.54 -6.97 27.10
C PRO A 566 39.63 -6.67 25.90
N HIS A 567 38.36 -6.36 26.16
CA HIS A 567 37.33 -6.06 25.16
C HIS A 567 37.08 -4.55 25.01
N ALA A 568 37.93 -3.69 25.57
CA ALA A 568 37.78 -2.23 25.56
C ALA A 568 37.73 -1.59 24.15
N HIS A 569 38.15 -2.30 23.11
CA HIS A 569 38.03 -1.85 21.71
C HIS A 569 36.59 -1.86 21.21
N MET A 570 35.71 -2.65 21.84
CA MET A 570 34.29 -2.67 21.51
C MET A 570 33.58 -1.44 22.07
N PHE A 571 34.06 -0.87 23.17
CA PHE A 571 33.47 0.28 23.84
C PHE A 571 34.27 1.55 23.53
N ASP A 572 34.18 2.02 22.29
CA ASP A 572 34.87 3.21 21.78
C ASP A 572 34.03 4.49 21.85
N SER A 573 32.75 4.38 22.19
CA SER A 573 31.79 5.48 22.23
C SER A 573 30.80 5.37 23.40
N PRO A 574 30.20 6.49 23.85
CA PRO A 574 29.14 6.50 24.86
C PRO A 574 27.95 5.62 24.48
N LYS A 575 27.63 5.59 23.17
CA LYS A 575 26.51 4.82 22.63
C LYS A 575 26.75 3.32 22.74
N ALA A 576 27.97 2.85 22.46
CA ALA A 576 28.37 1.45 22.63
C ALA A 576 28.16 0.97 24.08
N PHE A 577 28.62 1.75 25.07
CA PHE A 577 28.37 1.46 26.48
C PHE A 577 26.87 1.46 26.82
N SER A 578 26.14 2.49 26.40
CA SER A 578 24.69 2.64 26.68
C SER A 578 23.91 1.41 26.26
N LEU A 579 24.08 0.98 25.01
CA LEU A 579 23.31 -0.11 24.42
C LEU A 579 23.54 -1.45 25.13
N VAL A 580 24.78 -1.74 25.54
CA VAL A 580 25.12 -3.00 26.24
C VAL A 580 24.68 -2.96 27.69
N VAL A 581 24.86 -1.84 28.39
CA VAL A 581 24.37 -1.67 29.77
C VAL A 581 22.85 -1.82 29.83
N GLU A 582 22.11 -1.20 28.91
CA GLU A 582 20.65 -1.34 28.79
C GLU A 582 20.24 -2.80 28.55
N ALA A 583 20.94 -3.50 27.64
CA ALA A 583 20.67 -4.90 27.34
C ALA A 583 20.92 -5.84 28.54
N LEU A 584 21.91 -5.54 29.39
CA LEU A 584 22.17 -6.26 30.64
C LEU A 584 21.14 -5.93 31.73
N LEU A 585 20.74 -4.66 31.83
CA LEU A 585 19.70 -4.19 32.75
C LEU A 585 18.31 -4.77 32.45
N GLU A 586 17.99 -5.02 31.19
CA GLU A 586 16.75 -5.72 30.80
C GLU A 586 16.75 -7.19 31.21
N ARG A 587 17.92 -7.77 31.49
CA ARG A 587 18.09 -9.17 31.93
C ARG A 587 18.26 -9.31 33.44
N ASP A 588 18.08 -8.22 34.19
CA ASP A 588 18.30 -8.15 35.64
C ASP A 588 19.73 -8.58 36.08
N ASP A 589 20.73 -8.54 35.19
CA ASP A 589 22.12 -8.80 35.56
C ASP A 589 22.78 -7.52 36.09
N PHE A 590 22.39 -7.16 37.31
CA PHE A 590 22.88 -5.98 37.99
C PHE A 590 24.39 -6.01 38.27
N VAL A 591 25.02 -7.19 38.29
CA VAL A 591 26.46 -7.30 38.59
C VAL A 591 27.28 -6.96 37.35
N ALA A 592 26.95 -7.56 36.20
CA ALA A 592 27.64 -7.29 34.95
C ALA A 592 27.39 -5.85 34.47
N SER A 593 26.16 -5.35 34.58
CA SER A 593 25.83 -3.96 34.21
C SER A 593 26.57 -2.94 35.10
N MET A 594 26.70 -3.22 36.40
CA MET A 594 27.48 -2.39 37.33
C MET A 594 28.96 -2.39 36.95
N ALA A 595 29.53 -3.57 36.67
CA ALA A 595 30.93 -3.68 36.25
C ALA A 595 31.19 -2.88 34.97
N LEU A 596 30.27 -2.92 34.01
CA LEU A 596 30.40 -2.20 32.76
C LEU A 596 30.21 -0.67 32.92
N LEU A 597 29.29 -0.23 33.78
CA LEU A 597 29.15 1.19 34.16
C LEU A 597 30.46 1.72 34.79
N ILE A 598 31.02 0.99 35.75
CA ILE A 598 32.28 1.39 36.39
C ILE A 598 33.44 1.37 35.37
N HIS A 599 33.44 0.42 34.43
CA HIS A 599 34.43 0.42 33.35
C HIS A 599 34.31 1.66 32.46
N TRP A 600 33.10 2.07 32.08
CA TRP A 600 32.89 3.32 31.34
C TRP A 600 33.41 4.53 32.12
N LEU A 601 33.10 4.61 33.42
CA LEU A 601 33.61 5.67 34.29
C LEU A 601 35.14 5.71 34.32
N SER A 602 35.80 4.55 34.38
CA SER A 602 37.27 4.44 34.35
C SER A 602 37.89 4.87 33.01
N GLU A 603 37.13 4.83 31.92
CA GLU A 603 37.56 5.27 30.58
C GLU A 603 37.06 6.69 30.25
N SER A 604 36.57 7.46 31.24
CA SER A 604 35.96 8.79 31.05
C SER A 604 36.86 9.83 30.38
N GLU A 605 38.19 9.70 30.49
CA GLU A 605 39.15 10.53 29.77
C GLU A 605 39.17 10.27 28.26
N ARG A 606 38.82 9.04 27.84
CA ARG A 606 38.79 8.61 26.43
C ARG A 606 37.40 8.68 25.83
N VAL A 607 36.39 8.28 26.60
CA VAL A 607 34.99 8.19 26.18
C VAL A 607 34.16 9.09 27.08
N PRO A 608 33.51 10.14 26.56
CA PRO A 608 32.76 11.06 27.40
C PRO A 608 31.61 10.37 28.13
N LEU A 609 31.27 10.84 29.32
CA LEU A 609 30.20 10.26 30.15
C LEU A 609 28.78 10.62 29.66
N GLN A 610 28.67 11.51 28.69
CA GLN A 610 27.41 11.90 28.08
C GLN A 610 27.60 12.37 26.64
N GLN A 611 26.76 11.88 25.72
CA GLN A 611 26.68 12.37 24.34
C GLN A 611 25.29 12.09 23.76
N SER A 612 24.61 13.14 23.28
CA SER A 612 23.22 13.08 22.81
C SER A 612 22.32 12.38 23.85
N ASP A 613 21.76 11.22 23.50
CA ASP A 613 20.78 10.47 24.30
C ASP A 613 21.45 9.40 25.18
N SER A 614 22.77 9.23 25.09
CA SER A 614 23.51 8.26 25.90
C SER A 614 24.16 8.96 27.08
N SER A 615 23.70 8.62 28.30
CA SER A 615 24.12 9.24 29.55
C SER A 615 24.48 8.20 30.59
N PHE A 616 25.74 8.22 31.05
CA PHE A 616 26.19 7.40 32.18
C PHE A 616 25.32 7.63 33.42
N HIS A 617 24.98 8.90 33.69
CA HIS A 617 24.23 9.31 34.88
C HIS A 617 22.81 8.71 34.90
N GLU A 618 22.12 8.74 33.77
CA GLU A 618 20.76 8.19 33.64
C GLU A 618 20.78 6.67 33.80
N LEU A 619 21.77 5.99 33.20
CA LEU A 619 21.90 4.54 33.31
C LEU A 619 22.32 4.09 34.72
N ALA A 620 23.20 4.84 35.40
CA ALA A 620 23.55 4.59 36.78
C ALA A 620 22.35 4.76 37.72
N GLN A 621 21.51 5.79 37.49
CA GLN A 621 20.26 5.97 38.21
C GLN A 621 19.27 4.84 37.91
N GLN A 622 19.09 4.49 36.63
CA GLN A 622 18.19 3.41 36.22
C GLN A 622 18.62 2.07 36.82
N TRP A 623 19.92 1.79 36.86
CA TRP A 623 20.48 0.61 37.52
C TRP A 623 20.09 0.55 38.99
N LEU A 624 20.29 1.65 39.73
CA LEU A 624 19.96 1.72 41.15
C LEU A 624 18.46 1.56 41.39
N PHE A 625 17.62 2.27 40.63
CA PHE A 625 16.17 2.17 40.76
C PHE A 625 15.65 0.78 40.42
N ARG A 626 16.13 0.15 39.35
CA ARG A 626 15.72 -1.22 38.98
C ARG A 626 16.17 -2.24 40.01
N LEU A 627 17.39 -2.14 40.53
CA LEU A 627 17.90 -3.04 41.58
C LEU A 627 17.05 -2.96 42.86
N LEU A 628 16.70 -1.74 43.30
CA LEU A 628 15.85 -1.53 44.47
C LEU A 628 14.41 -1.99 44.21
N SER A 629 13.83 -1.69 43.04
CA SER A 629 12.47 -2.12 42.68
C SER A 629 12.36 -3.65 42.60
N ALA A 630 13.39 -4.32 42.08
CA ALA A 630 13.46 -5.78 42.03
C ALA A 630 13.54 -6.41 43.44
N ALA A 631 14.13 -5.69 44.40
CA ALA A 631 14.18 -6.11 45.80
C ALA A 631 12.81 -5.99 46.50
N ASP A 632 11.97 -5.02 46.10
CA ASP A 632 10.64 -4.77 46.68
C ASP A 632 9.50 -5.62 46.07
N SER A 633 9.67 -6.17 44.87
CA SER A 633 8.58 -6.72 44.03
C SER A 633 8.16 -8.19 44.29
N GLY A 634 8.28 -8.75 45.51
CA GLY A 634 8.00 -10.18 45.76
C GLY A 634 7.01 -10.51 46.88
N PRO A 635 5.71 -10.75 46.62
CA PRO A 635 4.86 -11.51 47.54
C PRO A 635 5.11 -13.02 47.31
N GLY A 636 6.02 -13.62 48.09
CA GLY A 636 6.16 -15.08 48.19
C GLY A 636 7.53 -15.70 47.87
N ARG A 637 8.54 -14.91 47.46
CA ARG A 637 9.95 -15.36 47.49
C ARG A 637 10.53 -15.01 48.86
N ALA A 638 11.22 -15.96 49.50
CA ALA A 638 11.95 -15.68 50.73
C ALA A 638 12.93 -14.51 50.47
N PRO A 639 12.89 -13.44 51.28
CA PRO A 639 13.78 -12.31 51.07
C PRO A 639 15.22 -12.81 51.24
N LEU A 640 16.06 -12.61 50.23
CA LEU A 640 17.52 -12.60 50.40
C LEU A 640 17.87 -11.15 50.75
N PRO A 641 17.85 -10.75 52.04
CA PRO A 641 17.75 -9.34 52.44
C PRO A 641 19.04 -8.53 52.21
N ASP A 642 20.10 -9.18 51.71
CA ASP A 642 21.46 -8.63 51.75
C ASP A 642 22.05 -8.30 50.38
N LEU A 643 21.61 -8.96 49.30
CA LEU A 643 22.28 -8.85 48.00
C LEU A 643 22.13 -7.45 47.37
N PRO A 644 20.93 -6.82 47.36
CA PRO A 644 20.76 -5.49 46.79
C PRO A 644 21.56 -4.44 47.57
N HIS A 645 21.47 -4.44 48.91
CA HIS A 645 22.22 -3.50 49.76
C HIS A 645 23.73 -3.67 49.64
N ARG A 646 24.24 -4.91 49.50
CA ARG A 646 25.66 -5.15 49.23
C ARG A 646 26.09 -4.61 47.87
N LEU A 647 25.29 -4.80 46.83
CA LEU A 647 25.59 -4.29 45.49
C LEU A 647 25.56 -2.76 45.45
N VAL A 648 24.61 -2.12 46.12
CA VAL A 648 24.57 -0.65 46.24
C VAL A 648 25.83 -0.13 46.93
N ARG A 649 26.22 -0.70 48.08
CA ARG A 649 27.46 -0.33 48.76
C ARG A 649 28.68 -0.50 47.84
N LYS A 650 28.78 -1.66 47.21
CA LYS A 650 29.87 -1.97 46.28
C LYS A 650 29.91 -1.02 45.08
N PHE A 651 28.75 -0.59 44.58
CA PHE A 651 28.66 0.39 43.51
C PHE A 651 29.20 1.75 43.95
N PHE A 652 28.79 2.26 45.11
CA PHE A 652 29.34 3.50 45.66
C PHE A 652 30.83 3.40 45.97
N ASP A 653 31.30 2.28 46.53
CA ASP A 653 32.73 2.04 46.78
C ASP A 653 33.54 2.09 45.45
N TYR A 654 32.97 1.55 44.37
CA TYR A 654 33.59 1.60 43.04
C TYR A 654 33.49 2.97 42.38
N LEU A 655 32.40 3.71 42.56
CA LEU A 655 32.31 5.09 42.09
C LEU A 655 33.41 5.93 42.77
N GLU A 656 33.57 5.84 44.09
CA GLU A 656 34.63 6.54 44.82
C GLU A 656 36.02 6.19 44.29
N ALA A 657 36.27 4.91 44.04
CA ALA A 657 37.58 4.44 43.59
C ALA A 657 37.91 4.78 42.13
N ASN A 658 36.91 4.93 41.25
CA ASN A 658 37.11 5.07 39.80
C ASN A 658 36.70 6.43 39.22
N ALA A 659 35.97 7.26 39.95
CA ALA A 659 35.49 8.56 39.45
C ALA A 659 36.59 9.62 39.31
N GLY A 660 37.77 9.44 39.94
CA GLY A 660 38.88 10.39 39.84
C GLY A 660 38.45 11.82 40.20
N GLU A 661 38.64 12.77 39.27
CA GLU A 661 38.24 14.17 39.42
C GLU A 661 36.71 14.35 39.54
N TYR A 662 35.92 13.44 38.95
CA TYR A 662 34.46 13.49 38.99
C TYR A 662 33.84 13.10 40.34
N TRP A 663 34.63 12.58 41.28
CA TRP A 663 34.14 12.27 42.64
C TRP A 663 33.86 13.54 43.46
N SER A 664 34.60 14.60 43.17
CA SER A 664 34.53 15.86 43.92
C SER A 664 33.53 16.79 43.24
N ALA A 665 32.58 17.34 44.01
CA ALA A 665 31.72 18.39 43.48
C ALA A 665 32.59 19.60 43.09
N PRO A 666 32.46 20.15 41.87
CA PRO A 666 33.22 21.32 41.48
C PRO A 666 32.82 22.52 42.36
N ASP A 667 33.81 23.28 42.80
CA ASP A 667 33.58 24.54 43.50
C ASP A 667 32.97 25.55 42.52
N PHE A 668 31.64 25.70 42.58
CA PHE A 668 30.96 26.75 41.85
C PHE A 668 31.30 28.08 42.51
N GLU A 669 32.21 28.85 41.92
CA GLU A 669 32.33 30.28 42.22
C GLU A 669 31.02 30.97 41.79
N LEU A 670 30.00 30.91 42.64
CA LEU A 670 28.86 31.79 42.59
C LEU A 670 29.43 33.20 42.72
N ARG A 671 29.57 33.91 41.59
CA ARG A 671 29.88 35.34 41.59
C ARG A 671 28.82 36.05 42.42
N VAL A 672 29.15 36.29 43.69
CA VAL A 672 28.48 37.29 44.50
C VAL A 672 28.79 38.60 43.81
N SER A 673 27.82 39.16 43.08
CA SER A 673 27.89 40.54 42.61
C SER A 673 28.30 41.42 43.78
N PRO A 674 29.40 42.20 43.67
CA PRO A 674 29.82 43.04 44.79
C PRO A 674 28.72 44.07 45.04
N ALA A 675 28.12 43.96 46.22
CA ALA A 675 27.23 44.96 46.75
C ALA A 675 27.94 46.32 46.75
N ALA A 676 27.21 47.34 46.30
CA ALA A 676 27.61 48.73 46.37
C ALA A 676 28.07 49.08 47.80
N GLY A 677 29.27 49.67 47.91
CA GLY A 677 29.85 50.03 49.20
C GLY A 677 31.22 50.69 49.06
N GLU A 678 31.20 51.94 48.60
CA GLU A 678 32.04 53.07 49.01
C GLU A 678 33.58 52.93 49.11
N GLY A 679 34.26 53.76 48.31
CA GLY A 679 35.40 54.56 48.79
C GLY A 679 36.77 54.19 48.21
N GLY A 680 37.31 55.05 47.33
CA GLY A 680 38.73 54.98 46.97
C GLY A 680 39.07 55.63 45.64
N THR A 681 39.46 56.89 45.71
CA THR A 681 39.85 57.85 44.68
C THR A 681 41.10 57.52 43.83
N GLU A 682 41.24 58.30 42.75
CA GLU A 682 42.40 58.57 41.87
C GLU A 682 42.64 57.61 40.69
N GLY A 683 42.90 58.03 39.45
CA GLY A 683 42.94 59.34 38.77
C GLY A 683 43.17 59.05 37.27
N GLY A 684 42.34 59.57 36.36
CA GLY A 684 42.71 60.71 35.53
C GLY A 684 43.20 60.30 34.13
N THR A 685 42.46 60.67 33.08
CA THR A 685 42.90 61.49 31.94
C THR A 685 41.89 61.45 30.79
N ALA A 686 41.80 62.60 30.13
CA ALA A 686 40.76 63.01 29.20
C ALA A 686 40.95 62.46 27.77
N GLY A 687 39.85 62.41 27.02
CA GLY A 687 39.85 62.18 25.58
C GLY A 687 38.47 62.43 24.98
N GLU A 688 38.25 63.66 24.52
CA GLU A 688 37.08 64.12 23.77
C GLU A 688 36.80 63.33 22.48
N ARG A 689 35.51 63.20 22.10
CA ARG A 689 34.88 63.57 20.81
C ARG A 689 33.51 62.87 20.71
N ARG A 690 32.39 63.60 20.86
CA ARG A 690 31.61 64.33 19.84
C ARG A 690 30.94 63.46 18.76
N GLY A 691 29.60 63.55 18.76
CA GLY A 691 28.69 63.42 17.60
C GLY A 691 28.17 62.01 17.36
N GLY A 692 26.88 61.73 17.22
CA GLY A 692 25.62 62.47 17.19
C GLY A 692 24.52 61.39 17.25
N ASP A 693 23.52 61.54 18.10
CA ASP A 693 22.19 62.09 17.80
C ASP A 693 21.47 61.53 16.55
N GLY A 694 20.21 61.14 16.77
CA GLY A 694 19.28 60.52 15.83
C GLY A 694 19.01 59.05 16.16
N GLY A 695 18.00 58.65 16.92
CA GLY A 695 16.70 59.26 17.15
C GLY A 695 15.63 58.46 16.41
N HIS A 696 14.64 57.97 17.18
CA HIS A 696 13.32 57.44 16.77
C HIS A 696 13.26 56.10 16.03
N ARG A 697 12.24 55.25 16.22
CA ARG A 697 11.10 55.14 17.14
C ARG A 697 10.43 53.79 16.83
N ASP A 698 9.89 53.17 17.87
CA ASP A 698 8.59 52.47 17.95
C ASP A 698 8.05 51.66 16.77
N GLY A 699 7.72 50.40 17.08
CA GLY A 699 6.37 49.86 16.86
C GLY A 699 6.28 48.68 15.89
N ASN A 700 6.33 47.45 16.40
CA ASN A 700 5.18 46.58 16.70
C ASN A 700 5.66 45.19 17.10
#